data_AF-A0A9X2IC99-F1
#
_entry.id   AF-A0A9X2IC99-F1
#
_cell.length_a   1.000
_cell.length_b   1.000
_cell.length_c   1.000
_cell.angle_alpha   90.00
_cell.angle_beta   90.00
_cell.angle_gamma   90.00
#
_symmetry.space_group_name_H-M   'P 1'
#
loop_
_entity.id
_entity.type
_entity.pdbx_description
1 polymer ?
#
loop_
_entity_poly.entity_id
_entity_poly.type
_entity_poly.pdbx_seq_one_letter_code
_entity_poly.pdbx_strand_id
1 'polypeptide(L)'
;MPNLKKITGNYIQVTDLTGLPAEFYAPQSLEEYNEQIDKDLHRMAYLSFDHPVSYIKEKLRDSSHLPTDESRSFTQGNFEGGTFNRLIIDLSPQFDKVRKLALAEGTENEGRANDIRVAYIDDDGNHCALSIGYLRDDPDVAKGEEFVPVEQRKRLFSVCIIKNTNLAPADRTVTLLTHPVFVSESLAKNSSDVEEQDVAKEVNSLLNSKKFSTLLTDMFDGEALSASKFDDLRKRIQQNRNIDNRDFKQDQLKELNDWLKSLLPDDRDVRAYMAEINERASSDINFFKDDNYNKTLDEIFKTISSAGKELAPEQQEEILIKSQLTYIFMKLELKSFEVDLATNAGKILADQYQNQAKLLRGLRDNPTGEEKQYLEKGLEQLLDIFDTRVPKILKLQQFIKNEQKKYNNNEVLEHLKEIENDLMANIDSYTEASWAIKLDSSSDDVEKFVVALEEKDTPILKEKLQGFARQLKDHAATLSDSDEDLAKRILTKAGNLSNLSYIESIPYKKLDFSQVLSNVMREINDDKLKEDIVHQLKQLGESLTEQDPLFLKKRIMERAAELDKESTKEVLALGRDFKKVSAEMITGFFNSERISQKQIIRAEAKKEIEALPIPSVPSSANQNWFQRNRNSLIVGGVGLLAVISLVLILTGVLAPLGVAIAAGTAATVAIAGASTLGAITIGAGANVVKNEIQLSNEIQNYPKQKQAYDDRVRLINDQRDDKLRKLDTVFEENSANFLKNKIENKGEISTKTEVHDVAQVISKEVELTDVSEATSPLPLALEAESLLSQLEQQIETCGEALEKASQVVVRAPIIASETPSKAKVVPQEEVVDEVVQQNTIKS
;
A
#
# COMPACT_ATOMS: atom_id res chain seq x y z
N MET A 1 -16.23 39.60 -13.20
CA MET A 1 -16.01 38.20 -12.76
C MET A 1 -14.52 37.93 -12.87
N PRO A 2 -13.93 37.07 -12.04
CA PRO A 2 -12.48 36.91 -12.04
C PRO A 2 -12.01 36.16 -13.30
N ASN A 3 -11.37 36.89 -14.22
CA ASN A 3 -10.70 36.28 -15.37
C ASN A 3 -9.58 35.33 -14.90
N LEU A 4 -9.36 34.24 -15.63
CA LEU A 4 -8.21 33.38 -15.39
C LEU A 4 -6.92 34.13 -15.70
N LYS A 5 -5.86 33.81 -14.96
CA LYS A 5 -4.53 34.37 -15.16
C LYS A 5 -3.71 33.47 -16.05
N LYS A 6 -3.21 34.04 -17.15
CA LYS A 6 -2.26 33.40 -18.07
C LYS A 6 -0.86 33.94 -17.85
N ILE A 7 0.05 33.03 -17.53
CA ILE A 7 1.49 33.29 -17.37
C ILE A 7 2.22 32.44 -18.42
N THR A 8 3.01 33.09 -19.27
CA THR A 8 3.80 32.41 -20.31
C THR A 8 5.24 32.90 -20.25
N GLY A 9 6.18 31.98 -20.38
CA GLY A 9 7.62 32.26 -20.43
C GLY A 9 8.40 30.99 -20.72
N ASN A 10 9.73 31.07 -20.68
CA ASN A 10 10.51 29.85 -20.61
C ASN A 10 10.41 29.21 -19.22
N TYR A 11 10.87 27.96 -19.08
CA TYR A 11 10.72 27.22 -17.82
C TYR A 11 11.34 27.95 -16.62
N ILE A 12 12.56 28.47 -16.75
CA ILE A 12 13.27 29.20 -15.70
C ILE A 12 12.46 30.43 -15.27
N GLN A 13 12.02 31.25 -16.24
CA GLN A 13 11.24 32.46 -15.98
C GLN A 13 9.94 32.15 -15.23
N VAL A 14 9.21 31.11 -15.64
CA VAL A 14 7.95 30.75 -14.97
C VAL A 14 8.22 30.17 -13.58
N THR A 15 9.27 29.37 -13.39
CA THR A 15 9.70 28.89 -12.05
C THR A 15 10.00 30.06 -11.12
N ASP A 16 10.80 31.03 -11.57
CA ASP A 16 11.16 32.21 -10.77
C ASP A 16 9.94 33.09 -10.46
N LEU A 17 9.08 33.34 -11.45
CA LEU A 17 7.87 34.14 -11.29
C LEU A 17 6.87 33.51 -10.31
N THR A 18 6.78 32.18 -10.31
CA THR A 18 5.88 31.43 -9.42
C THR A 18 6.46 31.24 -8.02
N GLY A 19 7.70 31.70 -7.77
CA GLY A 19 8.38 31.56 -6.48
C GLY A 19 8.80 30.12 -6.17
N LEU A 20 8.88 29.27 -7.20
CA LEU A 20 9.33 27.90 -7.05
C LEU A 20 10.86 27.86 -6.85
N PRO A 21 11.38 26.91 -6.04
CA PRO A 21 12.81 26.75 -5.82
C PRO A 21 13.61 26.56 -7.13
N ALA A 22 14.79 27.19 -7.22
CA ALA A 22 15.66 27.11 -8.40
C ALA A 22 16.17 25.68 -8.67
N GLU A 23 16.11 24.80 -7.67
CA GLU A 23 16.42 23.37 -7.75
C GLU A 23 15.64 22.66 -8.87
N PHE A 24 14.45 23.16 -9.26
CA PHE A 24 13.66 22.61 -10.36
C PHE A 24 14.31 22.78 -11.74
N TYR A 25 15.27 23.69 -11.89
CA TYR A 25 16.08 23.88 -13.09
C TYR A 25 17.58 23.86 -12.81
N ALA A 26 18.00 23.44 -11.62
CA ALA A 26 19.40 23.35 -11.27
C ALA A 26 20.12 22.35 -12.18
N PRO A 27 21.37 22.65 -12.62
CA PRO A 27 22.20 21.74 -13.41
C PRO A 27 22.36 20.38 -12.74
N GLN A 28 22.37 19.32 -13.54
CA GLN A 28 22.60 17.95 -13.08
C GLN A 28 23.70 17.26 -13.89
N SER A 29 24.48 16.42 -13.22
CA SER A 29 25.38 15.51 -13.93
C SER A 29 24.58 14.52 -14.79
N LEU A 30 25.22 13.93 -15.81
CA LEU A 30 24.57 12.95 -16.69
C LEU A 30 24.07 11.72 -15.92
N GLU A 31 24.85 11.28 -14.93
CA GLU A 31 24.53 10.12 -14.09
C GLU A 31 23.28 10.38 -13.26
N GLU A 32 23.21 11.52 -12.56
CA GLU A 32 22.04 11.92 -11.78
C GLU A 32 20.79 12.08 -12.65
N TYR A 33 20.94 12.72 -13.82
CA TYR A 33 19.84 12.88 -14.78
C TYR A 33 19.30 11.53 -15.25
N ASN A 34 20.19 10.61 -15.64
CA ASN A 34 19.81 9.27 -16.10
C ASN A 34 19.16 8.43 -14.98
N GLU A 35 19.65 8.54 -13.75
CA GLU A 35 19.05 7.85 -12.60
C GLU A 35 17.64 8.39 -12.31
N GLN A 36 17.45 9.70 -12.38
CA GLN A 36 16.13 10.32 -12.14
C GLN A 36 15.15 10.02 -13.26
N ILE A 37 15.55 10.14 -14.53
CA ILE A 37 14.65 9.87 -15.65
C ILE A 37 14.16 8.43 -15.65
N ASP A 38 15.02 7.44 -15.34
CA ASP A 38 14.60 6.05 -15.25
C ASP A 38 13.58 5.82 -14.13
N LYS A 39 13.68 6.58 -13.03
CA LYS A 39 12.69 6.56 -11.95
C LYS A 39 11.39 7.27 -12.33
N ASP A 40 11.42 8.28 -13.21
CA ASP A 40 10.22 9.04 -13.55
C ASP A 40 9.43 8.40 -14.69
N LEU A 41 10.10 7.79 -15.67
CA LEU A 41 9.45 7.17 -16.83
C LEU A 41 8.39 6.12 -16.48
N HIS A 42 8.50 5.44 -15.34
CA HIS A 42 7.48 4.47 -14.91
C HIS A 42 6.34 5.07 -14.07
N ARG A 43 6.46 6.34 -13.65
CA ARG A 43 5.48 7.01 -12.77
C ARG A 43 4.52 7.92 -13.54
N MET A 44 4.90 8.31 -14.76
CA MET A 44 4.12 9.21 -15.59
C MET A 44 3.05 8.47 -16.39
N ALA A 45 1.97 9.17 -16.72
CA ALA A 45 1.04 8.71 -17.74
C ALA A 45 1.41 9.28 -19.12
N TYR A 46 0.97 8.61 -20.17
CA TYR A 46 1.31 8.97 -21.55
C TYR A 46 0.05 9.13 -22.40
N LEU A 47 0.10 10.03 -23.37
CA LEU A 47 -0.96 10.21 -24.36
C LEU A 47 -0.34 10.42 -25.74
N SER A 48 -0.53 9.44 -26.60
CA SER A 48 -0.26 9.58 -28.02
C SER A 48 -1.17 8.67 -28.82
N PHE A 49 -1.68 9.19 -29.92
CA PHE A 49 -2.51 8.43 -30.86
C PHE A 49 -1.72 7.86 -32.03
N ASP A 50 -0.46 8.24 -32.17
CA ASP A 50 0.35 7.92 -33.34
C ASP A 50 1.65 7.18 -32.96
N HIS A 51 2.04 7.23 -31.67
CA HIS A 51 3.25 6.59 -31.16
C HIS A 51 2.97 5.75 -29.91
N PRO A 52 3.68 4.62 -29.73
CA PRO A 52 3.64 3.86 -28.50
C PRO A 52 4.42 4.56 -27.38
N VAL A 53 4.13 4.20 -26.13
CA VAL A 53 4.83 4.65 -24.92
C VAL A 53 6.33 4.39 -24.99
N SER A 54 6.74 3.25 -25.56
CA SER A 54 8.16 2.92 -25.73
C SER A 54 8.90 3.97 -26.54
N TYR A 55 8.29 4.48 -27.61
CA TYR A 55 8.84 5.57 -28.42
C TYR A 55 8.97 6.86 -27.62
N ILE A 56 7.93 7.25 -26.88
CA ILE A 56 7.96 8.47 -26.05
C ILE A 56 9.07 8.37 -25.00
N LYS A 57 9.18 7.21 -24.31
CA LYS A 57 10.20 6.98 -23.29
C LYS A 57 11.61 7.02 -23.84
N GLU A 58 11.85 6.40 -24.99
CA GLU A 58 13.15 6.43 -25.66
C GLU A 58 13.58 7.87 -25.95
N LYS A 59 12.66 8.68 -26.48
CA LYS A 59 12.94 10.08 -26.81
C LYS A 59 13.12 10.99 -25.60
N LEU A 60 12.39 10.75 -24.51
CA LEU A 60 12.60 11.48 -23.26
C LEU A 60 13.96 11.10 -22.63
N ARG A 61 14.34 9.81 -22.71
CA ARG A 61 15.61 9.31 -22.18
C ARG A 61 16.82 9.79 -22.99
N ASP A 62 16.67 10.02 -24.29
CA ASP A 62 17.74 10.56 -25.13
C ASP A 62 18.19 11.93 -24.61
N SER A 63 19.43 11.98 -24.11
CA SER A 63 20.08 13.19 -23.61
C SER A 63 21.27 13.61 -24.47
N SER A 64 21.43 13.02 -25.65
CA SER A 64 22.57 13.29 -26.54
C SER A 64 22.60 14.74 -27.04
N HIS A 65 21.43 15.40 -27.10
CA HIS A 65 21.30 16.82 -27.42
C HIS A 65 21.45 17.75 -26.21
N LEU A 66 21.71 17.21 -25.00
CA LEU A 66 21.97 17.95 -23.75
C LEU A 66 23.44 17.80 -23.33
N PRO A 67 24.39 18.44 -24.06
CA PRO A 67 25.81 18.14 -23.95
C PRO A 67 26.45 18.60 -22.65
N THR A 68 25.84 19.56 -21.93
CA THR A 68 26.39 20.16 -20.72
C THR A 68 25.51 19.85 -19.50
N ASP A 69 26.10 19.85 -18.30
CA ASP A 69 25.34 19.69 -17.06
C ASP A 69 24.32 20.83 -16.88
N GLU A 70 24.63 22.04 -17.35
CA GLU A 70 23.72 23.20 -17.35
C GLU A 70 22.47 23.01 -18.22
N SER A 71 22.53 22.10 -19.20
CA SER A 71 21.39 21.77 -20.06
C SER A 71 20.50 20.67 -19.49
N ARG A 72 20.95 19.97 -18.43
CA ARG A 72 20.22 18.89 -17.77
C ARG A 72 19.64 19.41 -16.46
N SER A 73 18.36 19.15 -16.26
CA SER A 73 17.62 19.60 -15.08
C SER A 73 16.89 18.45 -14.45
N PHE A 74 16.43 18.68 -13.23
CA PHE A 74 15.44 17.86 -12.53
C PHE A 74 14.35 17.35 -13.49
N THR A 75 13.97 16.07 -13.38
CA THR A 75 13.00 15.43 -14.30
C THR A 75 11.63 15.22 -13.66
N GLN A 76 11.57 15.08 -12.33
CA GLN A 76 10.36 14.67 -11.63
C GLN A 76 9.28 15.75 -11.73
N GLY A 77 8.13 15.39 -12.31
CA GLY A 77 7.02 16.31 -12.56
C GLY A 77 7.19 17.23 -13.78
N ASN A 78 8.38 17.28 -14.38
CA ASN A 78 8.69 18.21 -15.49
C ASN A 78 8.17 17.69 -16.83
N PHE A 79 8.30 16.39 -17.09
CA PHE A 79 7.80 15.78 -18.33
C PHE A 79 6.28 15.61 -18.37
N GLU A 80 5.58 15.78 -17.25
CA GLU A 80 4.12 15.66 -17.14
C GLU A 80 3.44 16.93 -16.60
N GLY A 81 4.21 18.02 -16.40
CA GLY A 81 3.70 19.34 -16.04
C GLY A 81 3.21 19.49 -14.59
N GLY A 82 3.36 18.43 -13.78
CA GLY A 82 2.88 18.37 -12.40
C GLY A 82 3.55 19.37 -11.45
N THR A 83 4.79 19.77 -11.74
CA THR A 83 5.58 20.69 -10.90
C THR A 83 4.83 22.00 -10.65
N PHE A 84 4.35 22.67 -11.70
CA PHE A 84 3.72 23.98 -11.55
C PHE A 84 2.32 23.89 -10.94
N ASN A 85 1.47 23.03 -11.48
CA ASN A 85 0.07 22.99 -11.09
C ASN A 85 -0.13 22.57 -9.63
N ARG A 86 0.51 21.47 -9.23
CA ARG A 86 0.34 20.97 -7.87
C ARG A 86 0.88 21.95 -6.84
N LEU A 87 2.08 22.49 -7.08
CA LEU A 87 2.69 23.40 -6.12
C LEU A 87 1.94 24.71 -6.01
N ILE A 88 1.44 25.27 -7.11
CA ILE A 88 0.67 26.52 -7.07
C ILE A 88 -0.66 26.34 -6.33
N ILE A 89 -1.33 25.20 -6.52
CA ILE A 89 -2.54 24.88 -5.76
C ILE A 89 -2.18 24.64 -4.28
N ASP A 90 -1.25 23.72 -3.99
CA ASP A 90 -0.89 23.29 -2.63
C ASP A 90 -0.31 24.44 -1.78
N LEU A 91 0.40 25.39 -2.38
CA LEU A 91 0.97 26.57 -1.70
C LEU A 91 -0.01 27.75 -1.61
N SER A 92 -1.20 27.66 -2.22
CA SER A 92 -2.18 28.73 -2.13
C SER A 92 -2.82 28.78 -0.74
N PRO A 93 -3.12 29.99 -0.20
CA PRO A 93 -3.85 30.11 1.07
C PRO A 93 -5.24 29.43 1.03
N GLN A 94 -5.83 29.35 -0.18
CA GLN A 94 -7.12 28.70 -0.39
C GLN A 94 -7.05 27.20 -0.12
N PHE A 95 -5.94 26.52 -0.42
CA PHE A 95 -5.79 25.08 -0.18
C PHE A 95 -5.93 24.73 1.30
N ASP A 96 -5.25 25.49 2.18
CA ASP A 96 -5.34 25.30 3.63
C ASP A 96 -6.73 25.63 4.17
N LYS A 97 -7.39 26.67 3.63
CA LYS A 97 -8.79 27.00 3.97
C LYS A 97 -9.70 25.81 3.66
N VAL A 98 -9.70 25.37 2.39
CA VAL A 98 -10.55 24.28 1.90
C VAL A 98 -10.25 22.97 2.64
N ARG A 99 -8.97 22.68 2.93
CA ARG A 99 -8.60 21.49 3.72
C ARG A 99 -9.26 21.47 5.09
N LYS A 100 -9.23 22.59 5.82
CA LYS A 100 -9.83 22.69 7.15
C LYS A 100 -11.34 22.55 7.11
N LEU A 101 -11.98 23.15 6.11
CA LEU A 101 -13.43 23.06 5.91
C LEU A 101 -13.86 21.63 5.56
N ALA A 102 -13.20 21.00 4.59
CA ALA A 102 -13.47 19.61 4.22
C ALA A 102 -13.25 18.64 5.39
N LEU A 103 -12.20 18.85 6.19
CA LEU A 103 -11.95 18.04 7.39
C LEU A 103 -13.04 18.21 8.43
N ALA A 104 -13.49 19.45 8.69
CA ALA A 104 -14.55 19.73 9.65
C ALA A 104 -15.91 19.14 9.22
N GLU A 105 -16.15 19.02 7.92
CA GLU A 105 -17.36 18.42 7.34
C GLU A 105 -17.26 16.89 7.16
N GLY A 106 -16.06 16.30 7.28
CA GLY A 106 -15.83 14.88 7.00
C GLY A 106 -15.72 14.54 5.50
N THR A 107 -15.55 15.52 4.62
CA THR A 107 -15.56 15.37 3.15
C THR A 107 -14.15 15.45 2.53
N GLU A 108 -13.09 15.28 3.32
CA GLU A 108 -11.68 15.40 2.87
C GLU A 108 -11.34 14.44 1.72
N ASN A 109 -11.91 13.24 1.74
CA ASN A 109 -11.67 12.20 0.72
C ASN A 109 -12.58 12.31 -0.50
N GLU A 110 -13.53 13.24 -0.52
CA GLU A 110 -14.54 13.39 -1.59
C GLU A 110 -14.05 14.33 -2.70
N GLY A 111 -12.85 14.06 -3.21
CA GLY A 111 -12.29 14.78 -4.35
C GLY A 111 -12.00 16.27 -4.08
N ARG A 112 -11.58 16.62 -2.86
CA ARG A 112 -11.18 17.99 -2.47
C ARG A 112 -10.19 18.63 -3.45
N ALA A 113 -9.17 17.89 -3.83
CA ALA A 113 -8.19 18.30 -4.81
C ALA A 113 -7.75 17.06 -5.62
N ASN A 114 -7.51 17.26 -6.91
CA ASN A 114 -6.97 16.22 -7.76
C ASN A 114 -6.27 16.79 -8.98
N ASP A 115 -5.55 15.93 -9.70
CA ASP A 115 -4.92 16.31 -10.95
C ASP A 115 -4.81 15.18 -11.98
N ILE A 116 -4.81 15.59 -13.24
CA ILE A 116 -4.40 14.82 -14.41
C ILE A 116 -3.02 15.34 -14.80
N ARG A 117 -2.09 14.43 -15.08
CA ARG A 117 -0.74 14.74 -15.55
C ARG A 117 -0.38 13.77 -16.64
N VAL A 118 0.17 14.27 -17.73
CA VAL A 118 0.47 13.43 -18.89
C VAL A 118 1.61 14.01 -19.72
N ALA A 119 2.51 13.13 -20.17
CA ALA A 119 3.44 13.40 -21.24
C ALA A 119 2.76 13.06 -22.59
N TYR A 120 2.79 13.97 -23.56
CA TYR A 120 2.16 13.76 -24.86
C TYR A 120 3.05 14.23 -26.01
N ILE A 121 2.67 13.83 -27.23
CA ILE A 121 3.27 14.32 -28.48
C ILE A 121 2.21 15.18 -29.17
N ASP A 122 2.56 16.41 -29.53
CA ASP A 122 1.66 17.31 -30.25
C ASP A 122 1.58 16.96 -31.76
N ASP A 123 0.69 17.61 -32.51
CA ASP A 123 0.47 17.29 -33.93
C ASP A 123 1.69 17.64 -34.82
N ASP A 124 2.65 18.41 -34.30
CA ASP A 124 3.93 18.73 -34.96
C ASP A 124 5.06 17.75 -34.56
N GLY A 125 4.79 16.79 -33.68
CA GLY A 125 5.76 15.80 -33.22
C GLY A 125 6.63 16.26 -32.05
N ASN A 126 6.30 17.37 -31.39
CA ASN A 126 7.05 17.88 -30.24
C ASN A 126 6.65 17.15 -28.95
N HIS A 127 7.62 16.95 -28.05
CA HIS A 127 7.37 16.42 -26.72
C HIS A 127 6.81 17.51 -25.81
N CYS A 128 5.63 17.25 -25.29
CA CYS A 128 4.89 18.21 -24.47
C CYS A 128 4.42 17.55 -23.16
N ALA A 129 4.07 18.39 -22.20
CA ALA A 129 3.43 18.01 -20.97
C ALA A 129 2.13 18.76 -20.79
N LEU A 130 1.12 18.10 -20.23
CA LEU A 130 -0.09 18.72 -19.73
C LEU A 130 -0.32 18.29 -18.29
N SER A 131 -0.57 19.25 -17.42
CA SER A 131 -1.24 19.02 -16.15
C SER A 131 -2.53 19.83 -16.08
N ILE A 132 -3.57 19.24 -15.49
CA ILE A 132 -4.80 19.92 -15.09
C ILE A 132 -5.04 19.57 -13.63
N GLY A 133 -4.95 20.54 -12.73
CA GLY A 133 -5.23 20.37 -11.31
C GLY A 133 -6.43 21.21 -10.89
N TYR A 134 -7.17 20.77 -9.88
CA TYR A 134 -8.26 21.56 -9.31
C TYR A 134 -8.29 21.50 -7.78
N LEU A 135 -8.95 22.50 -7.20
CA LEU A 135 -9.34 22.59 -5.79
C LEU A 135 -10.84 22.88 -5.70
N ARG A 136 -11.56 22.13 -4.87
CA ARG A 136 -12.99 22.32 -4.60
C ARG A 136 -13.19 23.62 -3.80
N ASP A 137 -14.19 24.42 -4.17
CA ASP A 137 -14.53 25.66 -3.46
C ASP A 137 -15.52 25.36 -2.33
N ASP A 138 -14.99 25.06 -1.14
CA ASP A 138 -15.78 24.69 0.02
C ASP A 138 -16.32 25.92 0.77
N PRO A 139 -17.65 26.04 0.99
CA PRO A 139 -18.22 27.17 1.70
C PRO A 139 -17.95 27.11 3.20
N ASP A 140 -17.63 28.25 3.79
CA ASP A 140 -17.47 28.43 5.24
C ASP A 140 -18.83 28.74 5.89
N VAL A 141 -19.65 27.70 6.07
CA VAL A 141 -21.00 27.80 6.65
C VAL A 141 -20.99 28.43 8.05
N ALA A 142 -19.90 28.23 8.81
CA ALA A 142 -19.72 28.84 10.13
C ALA A 142 -19.60 30.38 10.08
N LYS A 143 -19.23 30.94 8.92
CA LYS A 143 -19.22 32.39 8.64
C LYS A 143 -20.49 32.88 7.92
N GLY A 144 -21.49 32.02 7.77
CA GLY A 144 -22.76 32.35 7.11
C GLY A 144 -22.73 32.23 5.59
N GLU A 145 -21.73 31.56 5.00
CA GLU A 145 -21.78 31.17 3.59
C GLU A 145 -22.87 30.11 3.37
N GLU A 146 -23.50 30.11 2.19
CA GLU A 146 -24.56 29.15 1.85
C GLU A 146 -24.01 27.72 1.79
N PHE A 147 -24.72 26.77 2.39
CA PHE A 147 -24.37 25.36 2.25
C PHE A 147 -24.58 24.90 0.81
N VAL A 148 -23.52 24.40 0.19
CA VAL A 148 -23.54 23.82 -1.14
C VAL A 148 -23.18 22.34 -1.02
N PRO A 149 -24.01 21.40 -1.52
CA PRO A 149 -23.66 19.98 -1.56
C PRO A 149 -22.35 19.73 -2.33
N VAL A 150 -21.54 18.78 -1.89
CA VAL A 150 -20.18 18.51 -2.41
C VAL A 150 -20.15 18.36 -3.93
N GLU A 151 -21.13 17.68 -4.49
CA GLU A 151 -21.27 17.42 -5.93
C GLU A 151 -21.57 18.68 -6.75
N GLN A 152 -22.13 19.72 -6.12
CA GLN A 152 -22.48 21.00 -6.74
C GLN A 152 -21.41 22.08 -6.54
N ARG A 153 -20.40 21.83 -5.69
CA ARG A 153 -19.32 22.79 -5.44
C ARG A 153 -18.47 22.99 -6.67
N LYS A 154 -18.11 24.26 -6.93
CA LYS A 154 -17.20 24.64 -8.01
C LYS A 154 -15.83 23.99 -7.80
N ARG A 155 -15.16 23.67 -8.90
CA ARG A 155 -13.78 23.18 -8.91
C ARG A 155 -12.92 24.23 -9.60
N LEU A 156 -12.27 25.06 -8.80
CA LEU A 156 -11.34 26.07 -9.27
C LEU A 156 -10.10 25.35 -9.78
N PHE A 157 -9.64 25.67 -10.99
CA PHE A 157 -8.62 24.86 -11.65
C PHE A 157 -7.39 25.64 -12.10
N SER A 158 -6.36 24.89 -12.44
CA SER A 158 -5.12 25.34 -13.03
C SER A 158 -4.70 24.36 -14.13
N VAL A 159 -4.27 24.88 -15.28
CA VAL A 159 -3.78 24.13 -16.43
C VAL A 159 -2.34 24.56 -16.71
N CYS A 160 -1.42 23.60 -16.75
CA CYS A 160 -0.03 23.82 -17.09
C CYS A 160 0.29 23.06 -18.37
N ILE A 161 0.80 23.75 -19.39
CA ILE A 161 1.30 23.15 -20.62
C ILE A 161 2.77 23.51 -20.78
N ILE A 162 3.61 22.50 -20.95
CA ILE A 162 5.04 22.67 -21.22
C ILE A 162 5.32 22.11 -22.61
N LYS A 163 5.89 22.94 -23.49
CA LYS A 163 6.36 22.51 -24.82
C LYS A 163 7.85 22.23 -24.80
N ASN A 164 8.27 21.27 -25.62
CA ASN A 164 9.66 20.83 -25.80
C ASN A 164 10.29 20.30 -24.51
N THR A 165 9.56 19.45 -23.78
CA THR A 165 9.93 19.00 -22.44
C THR A 165 11.27 18.26 -22.39
N ASN A 166 11.71 17.67 -23.50
CA ASN A 166 13.00 17.02 -23.65
C ASN A 166 14.19 17.98 -23.86
N LEU A 167 13.97 19.28 -24.09
CA LEU A 167 15.06 20.27 -24.26
C LEU A 167 15.54 20.84 -22.92
N ALA A 168 16.58 21.68 -22.94
CA ALA A 168 17.07 22.38 -21.76
C ALA A 168 15.99 23.34 -21.19
N PRO A 169 15.98 23.66 -19.88
CA PRO A 169 14.96 24.52 -19.27
C PRO A 169 14.77 25.88 -19.97
N ALA A 170 15.85 26.49 -20.46
CA ALA A 170 15.79 27.77 -21.17
C ALA A 170 15.04 27.69 -22.51
N ASP A 171 14.96 26.51 -23.12
CA ASP A 171 14.35 26.25 -24.43
C ASP A 171 12.92 25.67 -24.33
N ARG A 172 12.49 25.33 -23.12
CA ARG A 172 11.12 24.90 -22.82
C ARG A 172 10.20 26.10 -22.73
N THR A 173 9.05 26.05 -23.38
CA THR A 173 8.00 27.06 -23.20
C THR A 173 6.97 26.55 -22.21
N VAL A 174 6.72 27.31 -21.13
CA VAL A 174 5.70 26.99 -20.13
C VAL A 174 4.57 28.00 -20.26
N THR A 175 3.34 27.50 -20.30
CA THR A 175 2.13 28.32 -20.14
C THR A 175 1.28 27.77 -19.01
N LEU A 176 0.96 28.64 -18.06
CA LEU A 176 0.08 28.37 -16.94
C LEU A 176 -1.19 29.21 -17.08
N LEU A 177 -2.34 28.55 -17.11
CA LEU A 177 -3.67 29.16 -17.05
C LEU A 177 -4.27 28.79 -15.69
N THR A 178 -4.46 29.75 -14.80
CA THR A 178 -4.77 29.44 -13.40
C THR A 178 -5.81 30.39 -12.82
N HIS A 179 -6.67 29.87 -11.96
CA HIS A 179 -7.64 30.68 -11.23
C HIS A 179 -6.92 31.71 -10.33
N PRO A 180 -7.36 32.98 -10.27
CA PRO A 180 -6.65 34.04 -9.56
C PRO A 180 -6.46 33.79 -8.06
N VAL A 181 -7.25 32.90 -7.44
CA VAL A 181 -7.10 32.51 -6.03
C VAL A 181 -5.80 31.76 -5.74
N PHE A 182 -5.18 31.15 -6.76
CA PHE A 182 -3.96 30.38 -6.62
C PHE A 182 -2.69 31.22 -6.79
N VAL A 183 -2.81 32.46 -7.28
CA VAL A 183 -1.65 33.31 -7.55
C VAL A 183 -1.53 34.44 -6.54
N SER A 184 -0.31 34.78 -6.17
CA SER A 184 -0.03 35.98 -5.37
C SER A 184 -0.33 37.26 -6.15
N GLU A 185 -0.51 38.38 -5.46
CA GLU A 185 -0.71 39.69 -6.12
C GLU A 185 0.47 40.07 -7.03
N SER A 186 1.70 39.69 -6.67
CA SER A 186 2.88 39.95 -7.51
C SER A 186 2.86 39.14 -8.79
N LEU A 187 2.44 37.87 -8.73
CA LEU A 187 2.31 37.02 -9.90
C LEU A 187 1.14 37.47 -10.79
N ALA A 188 0.01 37.86 -10.18
CA ALA A 188 -1.15 38.39 -10.89
C ALA A 188 -0.80 39.64 -11.74
N LYS A 189 0.08 40.53 -11.24
CA LYS A 189 0.56 41.72 -11.99
C LYS A 189 1.39 41.39 -13.22
N ASN A 190 2.02 40.21 -13.25
CA ASN A 190 2.85 39.74 -14.36
C ASN A 190 2.10 38.75 -15.26
N SER A 191 0.77 38.69 -15.15
CA SER A 191 -0.08 37.79 -15.93
C SER A 191 -1.03 38.55 -16.83
N SER A 192 -1.44 37.92 -17.92
CA SER A 192 -2.53 38.39 -18.78
C SER A 192 -3.86 37.75 -18.38
N ASP A 193 -4.97 38.44 -18.59
CA ASP A 193 -6.30 37.91 -18.33
C ASP A 193 -6.82 37.09 -19.51
N VAL A 194 -7.48 35.97 -19.21
CA VAL A 194 -8.24 35.15 -20.15
C VAL A 194 -9.69 35.15 -19.69
N GLU A 195 -10.56 35.61 -20.58
CA GLU A 195 -12.00 35.61 -20.34
C GLU A 195 -12.53 34.18 -20.27
N GLU A 196 -13.55 33.97 -19.43
CA GLU A 196 -14.12 32.63 -19.14
C GLU A 196 -14.54 31.88 -20.42
N GLN A 197 -15.18 32.56 -21.37
CA GLN A 197 -15.61 31.94 -22.63
C GLN A 197 -14.45 31.53 -23.56
N ASP A 198 -13.26 32.08 -23.36
CA ASP A 198 -12.10 31.84 -24.22
C ASP A 198 -11.17 30.75 -23.66
N VAL A 199 -11.40 30.27 -22.43
CA VAL A 199 -10.56 29.26 -21.76
C VAL A 199 -10.35 28.02 -22.62
N ALA A 200 -11.43 27.38 -23.07
CA ALA A 200 -11.35 26.15 -23.85
C ALA A 200 -10.59 26.36 -25.17
N LYS A 201 -10.82 27.50 -25.83
CA LYS A 201 -10.13 27.89 -27.06
C LYS A 201 -8.63 28.09 -26.82
N GLU A 202 -8.28 28.75 -25.73
CA GLU A 202 -6.89 29.01 -25.34
C GLU A 202 -6.16 27.70 -25.04
N VAL A 203 -6.75 26.82 -24.22
CA VAL A 203 -6.19 25.49 -23.91
C VAL A 203 -5.96 24.70 -25.20
N ASN A 204 -6.96 24.64 -26.08
CA ASN A 204 -6.86 23.90 -27.35
C ASN A 204 -5.75 24.45 -28.26
N SER A 205 -5.60 25.77 -28.33
CA SER A 205 -4.51 26.42 -29.08
C SER A 205 -3.14 26.10 -28.49
N LEU A 206 -3.03 26.02 -27.17
CA LEU A 206 -1.76 25.75 -26.50
C LEU A 206 -1.35 24.27 -26.63
N LEU A 207 -2.30 23.35 -26.58
CA LEU A 207 -2.05 21.91 -26.73
C LEU A 207 -1.45 21.55 -28.07
N ASN A 208 -1.81 22.26 -29.14
CA ASN A 208 -1.40 21.92 -30.51
C ASN A 208 -1.68 20.45 -30.88
N SER A 209 -2.77 19.88 -30.35
CA SER A 209 -3.21 18.55 -30.73
C SER A 209 -4.72 18.48 -30.87
N LYS A 210 -5.22 18.21 -32.08
CA LYS A 210 -6.65 18.13 -32.36
C LYS A 210 -7.31 16.95 -31.63
N LYS A 211 -6.66 15.78 -31.63
CA LYS A 211 -7.17 14.59 -30.95
C LYS A 211 -7.22 14.81 -29.44
N PHE A 212 -6.18 15.42 -28.85
CA PHE A 212 -6.19 15.74 -27.42
C PHE A 212 -7.22 16.83 -27.07
N SER A 213 -7.34 17.89 -27.86
CA SER A 213 -8.36 18.93 -27.67
C SER A 213 -9.79 18.35 -27.66
N THR A 214 -10.04 17.34 -28.49
CA THR A 214 -11.34 16.64 -28.52
C THR A 214 -11.62 15.90 -27.20
N LEU A 215 -10.59 15.35 -26.54
CA LEU A 215 -10.76 14.72 -25.22
C LEU A 215 -11.12 15.71 -24.11
N LEU A 216 -10.70 16.98 -24.24
CA LEU A 216 -10.99 18.04 -23.27
C LEU A 216 -12.29 18.80 -23.56
N THR A 217 -13.04 18.39 -24.58
CA THR A 217 -14.32 19.04 -24.91
C THR A 217 -15.27 18.97 -23.72
N ASP A 218 -15.89 20.11 -23.42
CA ASP A 218 -16.79 20.32 -22.28
C ASP A 218 -16.16 20.11 -20.88
N MET A 219 -14.83 20.02 -20.79
CA MET A 219 -14.15 19.91 -19.49
C MET A 219 -14.14 21.24 -18.73
N PHE A 220 -14.04 22.35 -19.46
CA PHE A 220 -13.98 23.70 -18.92
C PHE A 220 -15.32 24.40 -19.14
N ASP A 221 -15.97 24.83 -18.05
CA ASP A 221 -17.20 25.61 -18.04
C ASP A 221 -16.91 26.96 -17.38
N GLY A 222 -16.30 27.86 -18.17
CA GLY A 222 -15.79 29.14 -17.68
C GLY A 222 -14.67 28.98 -16.65
N GLU A 223 -14.89 29.49 -15.44
CA GLU A 223 -13.96 29.40 -14.30
C GLU A 223 -13.99 28.05 -13.56
N ALA A 224 -14.93 27.17 -13.89
CA ALA A 224 -15.12 25.89 -13.23
C ALA A 224 -14.75 24.70 -14.13
N LEU A 225 -14.31 23.63 -13.49
CA LEU A 225 -14.00 22.36 -14.13
C LEU A 225 -15.11 21.34 -13.90
N SER A 226 -15.57 20.69 -14.97
CA SER A 226 -16.58 19.64 -14.92
C SER A 226 -16.04 18.39 -14.24
N ALA A 227 -16.60 18.07 -13.06
CA ALA A 227 -16.21 16.92 -12.24
C ALA A 227 -16.22 15.60 -13.01
N SER A 228 -17.37 15.30 -13.63
CA SER A 228 -17.60 14.03 -14.30
C SER A 228 -16.67 13.88 -15.49
N LYS A 229 -16.49 14.93 -16.30
CA LYS A 229 -15.58 14.89 -17.46
C LYS A 229 -14.13 14.71 -17.04
N PHE A 230 -13.72 15.37 -15.95
CA PHE A 230 -12.38 15.23 -15.41
C PHE A 230 -12.15 13.82 -14.85
N ASP A 231 -13.06 13.30 -14.03
CA ASP A 231 -12.94 11.96 -13.45
C ASP A 231 -12.97 10.88 -14.54
N ASP A 232 -13.81 11.05 -15.56
CA ASP A 232 -13.85 10.17 -16.72
C ASP A 232 -12.52 10.17 -17.47
N LEU A 233 -11.93 11.34 -17.75
CA LEU A 233 -10.62 11.41 -18.41
C LEU A 233 -9.51 10.84 -17.52
N ARG A 234 -9.54 11.13 -16.22
CA ARG A 234 -8.55 10.65 -15.26
C ARG A 234 -8.53 9.12 -15.18
N LYS A 235 -9.69 8.45 -15.20
CA LYS A 235 -9.76 6.98 -15.23
C LYS A 235 -9.08 6.37 -16.47
N ARG A 236 -9.10 7.09 -17.59
CA ARG A 236 -8.49 6.69 -18.88
C ARG A 236 -6.97 6.91 -18.92
N ILE A 237 -6.46 7.86 -18.14
CA ILE A 237 -5.06 8.24 -18.09
C ILE A 237 -4.42 7.56 -16.88
N GLN A 238 -3.73 6.45 -17.14
CA GLN A 238 -3.09 5.63 -16.11
C GLN A 238 -1.57 5.70 -16.19
N GLN A 239 -0.91 5.59 -15.03
CA GLN A 239 0.55 5.61 -14.96
C GLN A 239 1.15 4.46 -15.78
N ASN A 240 2.30 4.74 -16.40
CA ASN A 240 3.08 3.81 -17.21
C ASN A 240 2.33 3.23 -18.42
N ARG A 241 1.21 3.85 -18.83
CA ARG A 241 0.36 3.38 -19.92
C ARG A 241 0.05 4.55 -20.86
N ASN A 242 -0.22 4.20 -22.13
CA ASN A 242 -0.88 5.13 -23.04
C ASN A 242 -2.36 5.24 -22.63
N ILE A 243 -3.04 6.29 -23.09
CA ILE A 243 -4.49 6.47 -22.85
C ILE A 243 -5.26 5.19 -23.20
N ASP A 244 -6.17 4.77 -22.31
CA ASP A 244 -6.99 3.56 -22.44
C ASP A 244 -6.20 2.25 -22.65
N ASN A 245 -4.92 2.20 -22.25
CA ASN A 245 -4.00 1.09 -22.55
C ASN A 245 -3.92 0.79 -24.06
N ARG A 246 -3.97 1.85 -24.88
CA ARG A 246 -4.03 1.79 -26.34
C ARG A 246 -2.97 0.88 -26.96
N ASP A 247 -1.70 0.99 -26.54
CA ASP A 247 -0.60 0.24 -27.15
C ASP A 247 -0.83 -1.28 -27.07
N PHE A 248 -1.19 -1.76 -25.88
CA PHE A 248 -1.49 -3.17 -25.65
C PHE A 248 -2.68 -3.66 -26.49
N LYS A 249 -3.77 -2.89 -26.52
CA LYS A 249 -4.96 -3.24 -27.31
C LYS A 249 -4.69 -3.17 -28.82
N GLN A 250 -3.85 -2.25 -29.26
CA GLN A 250 -3.43 -2.16 -30.65
C GLN A 250 -2.58 -3.38 -31.04
N ASP A 251 -1.68 -3.84 -30.16
CA ASP A 251 -0.90 -5.07 -30.38
C ASP A 251 -1.80 -6.31 -30.43
N GLN A 252 -2.79 -6.42 -29.54
CA GLN A 252 -3.81 -7.48 -29.63
C GLN A 252 -4.57 -7.44 -30.95
N LEU A 253 -5.08 -6.28 -31.37
CA LEU A 253 -5.80 -6.15 -32.63
C LEU A 253 -4.93 -6.54 -33.84
N LYS A 254 -3.64 -6.21 -33.78
CA LYS A 254 -2.66 -6.63 -34.80
C LYS A 254 -2.45 -8.14 -34.81
N GLU A 255 -2.24 -8.76 -33.64
CA GLU A 255 -2.13 -10.23 -33.50
C GLU A 255 -3.38 -10.92 -34.09
N LEU A 256 -4.56 -10.43 -33.74
CA LEU A 256 -5.83 -10.95 -34.26
C LEU A 256 -5.94 -10.83 -35.78
N ASN A 257 -5.58 -9.67 -36.33
CA ASN A 257 -5.59 -9.46 -37.78
C ASN A 257 -4.61 -10.39 -38.52
N ASP A 258 -3.40 -10.56 -37.99
CA ASP A 258 -2.39 -11.44 -38.60
C ASP A 258 -2.77 -12.92 -38.50
N TRP A 259 -3.36 -13.33 -37.37
CA TRP A 259 -3.93 -14.66 -37.20
C TRP A 259 -5.13 -14.90 -38.14
N LEU A 260 -6.03 -13.94 -38.31
CA LEU A 260 -7.16 -14.09 -39.24
C LEU A 260 -6.72 -14.21 -40.69
N LYS A 261 -5.67 -13.48 -41.10
CA LYS A 261 -5.11 -13.59 -42.45
C LYS A 261 -4.50 -14.96 -42.71
N SER A 262 -3.94 -15.63 -41.70
CA SER A 262 -3.39 -16.98 -41.86
C SER A 262 -4.48 -18.05 -41.85
N LEU A 263 -5.51 -17.86 -41.04
CA LEU A 263 -6.61 -18.82 -40.88
C LEU A 263 -7.64 -18.76 -42.02
N LEU A 264 -7.97 -17.54 -42.48
CA LEU A 264 -8.99 -17.26 -43.50
C LEU A 264 -8.40 -16.39 -44.63
N PRO A 265 -7.36 -16.87 -45.35
CA PRO A 265 -6.61 -16.05 -46.31
C PRO A 265 -7.45 -15.54 -47.49
N ASP A 266 -8.47 -16.30 -47.89
CA ASP A 266 -9.31 -15.99 -49.05
C ASP A 266 -10.63 -15.30 -48.70
N ASP A 267 -11.00 -15.22 -47.41
CA ASP A 267 -12.24 -14.59 -46.97
C ASP A 267 -12.17 -13.08 -47.21
N ARG A 268 -13.00 -12.57 -48.11
CA ARG A 268 -13.02 -11.15 -48.47
C ARG A 268 -13.75 -10.31 -47.45
N ASP A 269 -14.78 -10.87 -46.82
CA ASP A 269 -15.67 -10.13 -45.93
C ASP A 269 -14.99 -9.92 -44.57
N VAL A 270 -14.34 -10.95 -44.03
CA VAL A 270 -13.51 -10.84 -42.81
C VAL A 270 -12.38 -9.83 -43.02
N ARG A 271 -11.72 -9.83 -44.19
CA ARG A 271 -10.65 -8.86 -44.49
C ARG A 271 -11.17 -7.43 -44.62
N ALA A 272 -12.30 -7.24 -45.29
CA ALA A 272 -12.93 -5.91 -45.41
C ALA A 272 -13.34 -5.39 -44.04
N TYR A 273 -13.94 -6.24 -43.20
CA TYR A 273 -14.36 -5.89 -41.85
C TYR A 273 -13.16 -5.54 -40.95
N MET A 274 -12.09 -6.33 -40.99
CA MET A 274 -10.86 -6.01 -40.25
C MET A 274 -10.19 -4.72 -40.76
N ALA A 275 -10.29 -4.40 -42.05
CA ALA A 275 -9.80 -3.13 -42.57
C ALA A 275 -10.58 -1.94 -42.00
N GLU A 276 -11.91 -2.02 -41.93
CA GLU A 276 -12.77 -1.01 -41.30
C GLU A 276 -12.43 -0.83 -39.81
N ILE A 277 -12.22 -1.93 -39.08
CA ILE A 277 -11.83 -1.86 -37.66
C ILE A 277 -10.47 -1.18 -37.49
N ASN A 278 -9.48 -1.49 -38.34
CA ASN A 278 -8.18 -0.85 -38.29
C ASN A 278 -8.27 0.65 -38.62
N GLU A 279 -9.13 1.04 -39.56
CA GLU A 279 -9.41 2.45 -39.84
C GLU A 279 -9.99 3.14 -38.61
N ARG A 280 -11.05 2.57 -38.01
CA ARG A 280 -11.66 3.09 -36.78
C ARG A 280 -10.67 3.19 -35.63
N ALA A 281 -9.82 2.18 -35.42
CA ALA A 281 -8.78 2.17 -34.39
C ALA A 281 -7.75 3.31 -34.55
N SER A 282 -7.54 3.78 -35.78
CA SER A 282 -6.65 4.91 -36.09
C SER A 282 -7.32 6.28 -35.99
N SER A 283 -8.62 6.35 -36.28
CA SER A 283 -9.35 7.63 -36.41
C SER A 283 -10.20 8.00 -35.18
N ASP A 284 -10.76 7.02 -34.47
CA ASP A 284 -11.65 7.24 -33.33
C ASP A 284 -10.86 7.28 -32.01
N ILE A 285 -10.82 8.47 -31.38
CA ILE A 285 -10.13 8.72 -30.10
C ILE A 285 -10.71 7.92 -28.93
N ASN A 286 -11.91 7.35 -29.08
CA ASN A 286 -12.58 6.55 -28.06
C ASN A 286 -12.60 5.06 -28.41
N PHE A 287 -12.00 4.63 -29.53
CA PHE A 287 -12.01 3.22 -29.96
C PHE A 287 -11.48 2.30 -28.87
N PHE A 288 -10.38 2.69 -28.22
CA PHE A 288 -9.71 1.88 -27.22
C PHE A 288 -10.30 1.97 -25.81
N LYS A 289 -11.33 2.80 -25.56
CA LYS A 289 -12.06 2.76 -24.28
C LYS A 289 -12.54 1.33 -24.02
N ASP A 290 -12.47 0.89 -22.76
CA ASP A 290 -12.73 -0.51 -22.39
C ASP A 290 -14.05 -1.05 -22.97
N ASP A 291 -15.15 -0.32 -22.81
CA ASP A 291 -16.47 -0.72 -23.33
C ASP A 291 -16.49 -0.84 -24.86
N ASN A 292 -15.92 0.15 -25.57
CA ASN A 292 -15.90 0.18 -27.02
C ASN A 292 -15.02 -0.92 -27.61
N TYR A 293 -13.84 -1.12 -27.04
CA TYR A 293 -12.91 -2.15 -27.47
C TYR A 293 -13.46 -3.54 -27.20
N ASN A 294 -14.04 -3.76 -26.01
CA ASN A 294 -14.68 -5.03 -25.66
C ASN A 294 -15.83 -5.37 -26.60
N LYS A 295 -16.71 -4.41 -26.89
CA LYS A 295 -17.80 -4.60 -27.85
C LYS A 295 -17.26 -4.93 -29.25
N THR A 296 -16.21 -4.26 -29.68
CA THR A 296 -15.58 -4.50 -30.99
C THR A 296 -14.99 -5.91 -31.06
N LEU A 297 -14.31 -6.38 -30.01
CA LEU A 297 -13.85 -7.76 -29.92
C LEU A 297 -15.01 -8.75 -30.07
N ASP A 298 -16.10 -8.55 -29.33
CA ASP A 298 -17.27 -9.44 -29.38
C ASP A 298 -17.86 -9.50 -30.81
N GLU A 299 -17.90 -8.37 -31.52
CA GLU A 299 -18.37 -8.29 -32.91
C GLU A 299 -17.41 -8.99 -33.89
N ILE A 300 -16.08 -8.87 -33.69
CA ILE A 300 -15.09 -9.61 -34.48
C ILE A 300 -15.30 -11.11 -34.32
N PHE A 301 -15.43 -11.61 -33.10
CA PHE A 301 -15.59 -13.05 -32.86
C PHE A 301 -16.93 -13.60 -33.36
N LYS A 302 -18.02 -12.82 -33.28
CA LYS A 302 -19.29 -13.17 -33.95
C LYS A 302 -19.14 -13.27 -35.47
N THR A 303 -18.35 -12.38 -36.07
CA THR A 303 -18.07 -12.39 -37.52
C THR A 303 -17.26 -13.63 -37.91
N ILE A 304 -16.20 -13.94 -37.16
CA ILE A 304 -15.37 -15.15 -37.37
C ILE A 304 -16.21 -16.42 -37.23
N SER A 305 -17.03 -16.52 -36.18
CA SER A 305 -17.90 -17.68 -35.99
C SER A 305 -18.94 -17.84 -37.10
N SER A 306 -19.34 -16.74 -37.76
CA SER A 306 -20.28 -16.78 -38.88
C SER A 306 -19.58 -17.24 -40.16
N ALA A 307 -18.41 -16.68 -40.48
CA ALA A 307 -17.57 -17.12 -41.60
C ALA A 307 -17.17 -18.60 -41.48
N GLY A 308 -16.85 -19.05 -40.26
CA GLY A 308 -16.49 -20.44 -39.98
C GLY A 308 -17.59 -21.45 -40.31
N LYS A 309 -18.87 -21.06 -40.33
CA LYS A 309 -20.00 -21.96 -40.66
C LYS A 309 -20.06 -22.35 -42.14
N GLU A 310 -19.37 -21.61 -43.01
CA GLU A 310 -19.36 -21.88 -44.45
C GLU A 310 -18.28 -22.89 -44.86
N LEU A 311 -17.43 -23.30 -43.90
CA LEU A 311 -16.32 -24.20 -44.13
C LEU A 311 -16.69 -25.67 -43.93
N ALA A 312 -15.80 -26.59 -44.33
CA ALA A 312 -15.99 -28.01 -44.09
C ALA A 312 -16.03 -28.29 -42.57
N PRO A 313 -16.78 -29.32 -42.09
CA PRO A 313 -17.00 -29.55 -40.66
C PRO A 313 -15.71 -29.61 -39.81
N GLU A 314 -14.65 -30.23 -40.32
CA GLU A 314 -13.35 -30.33 -39.63
C GLU A 314 -12.69 -28.94 -39.49
N GLN A 315 -12.75 -28.13 -40.53
CA GLN A 315 -12.22 -26.75 -40.53
C GLN A 315 -13.07 -25.82 -39.65
N GLN A 316 -14.39 -26.03 -39.67
CA GLN A 316 -15.33 -25.30 -38.82
C GLN A 316 -15.04 -25.55 -37.34
N GLU A 317 -14.85 -26.81 -36.94
CA GLU A 317 -14.50 -27.16 -35.54
C GLU A 317 -13.18 -26.51 -35.14
N GLU A 318 -12.14 -26.63 -35.96
CA GLU A 318 -10.83 -26.03 -35.69
C GLU A 318 -10.91 -24.51 -35.51
N ILE A 319 -11.64 -23.81 -36.39
CA ILE A 319 -11.78 -22.35 -36.33
C ILE A 319 -12.61 -21.93 -35.13
N LEU A 320 -13.68 -22.64 -34.80
CA LEU A 320 -14.48 -22.36 -33.60
C LEU A 320 -13.63 -22.49 -32.33
N ILE A 321 -12.86 -23.58 -32.21
CA ILE A 321 -11.95 -23.79 -31.07
C ILE A 321 -10.93 -22.67 -31.00
N LYS A 322 -10.18 -22.43 -32.08
CA LYS A 322 -9.09 -21.44 -32.07
C LYS A 322 -9.63 -20.02 -31.86
N SER A 323 -10.79 -19.68 -32.42
CA SER A 323 -11.42 -18.37 -32.20
C SER A 323 -11.90 -18.21 -30.76
N GLN A 324 -12.53 -19.22 -30.17
CA GLN A 324 -12.96 -19.21 -28.77
C GLN A 324 -11.77 -19.05 -27.81
N LEU A 325 -10.70 -19.83 -28.02
CA LEU A 325 -9.45 -19.69 -27.24
C LEU A 325 -8.85 -18.29 -27.38
N THR A 326 -8.85 -17.74 -28.61
CA THR A 326 -8.33 -16.39 -28.87
C THR A 326 -9.13 -15.32 -28.14
N TYR A 327 -10.45 -15.40 -28.22
CA TYR A 327 -11.35 -14.50 -27.52
C TYR A 327 -11.13 -14.54 -26.00
N ILE A 328 -11.07 -15.74 -25.42
CA ILE A 328 -10.91 -15.93 -23.99
C ILE A 328 -9.56 -15.36 -23.53
N PHE A 329 -8.45 -15.73 -24.18
CA PHE A 329 -7.14 -15.26 -23.71
C PHE A 329 -7.02 -13.74 -23.82
N MET A 330 -7.57 -13.12 -24.87
CA MET A 330 -7.54 -11.66 -25.01
C MET A 330 -8.31 -10.97 -23.89
N LYS A 331 -9.48 -11.51 -23.53
CA LYS A 331 -10.29 -10.99 -22.40
C LYS A 331 -9.58 -11.16 -21.06
N LEU A 332 -8.86 -12.27 -20.86
CA LEU A 332 -8.03 -12.47 -19.66
C LEU A 332 -6.87 -11.47 -19.59
N GLU A 333 -6.17 -11.24 -20.70
CA GLU A 333 -5.11 -10.22 -20.72
C GLU A 333 -5.67 -8.83 -20.39
N LEU A 334 -6.84 -8.45 -20.95
CA LEU A 334 -7.52 -7.20 -20.60
C LEU A 334 -7.86 -7.13 -19.11
N LYS A 335 -8.44 -8.20 -18.55
CA LYS A 335 -8.77 -8.28 -17.12
C LYS A 335 -7.54 -8.08 -16.23
N SER A 336 -6.36 -8.55 -16.64
CA SER A 336 -5.11 -8.33 -15.89
C SER A 336 -4.77 -6.85 -15.67
N PHE A 337 -5.25 -5.95 -16.53
CA PHE A 337 -5.03 -4.51 -16.42
C PHE A 337 -6.08 -3.77 -15.58
N GLU A 338 -7.25 -4.38 -15.36
CA GLU A 338 -8.35 -3.84 -14.54
C GLU A 338 -8.11 -4.06 -13.04
N VAL A 339 -7.20 -4.97 -12.69
CA VAL A 339 -6.92 -5.31 -11.30
C VAL A 339 -6.13 -4.21 -10.59
N ASP A 340 -6.47 -3.95 -9.32
CA ASP A 340 -5.72 -3.03 -8.46
C ASP A 340 -4.35 -3.58 -8.06
N LEU A 341 -3.34 -3.25 -8.87
CA LEU A 341 -1.94 -3.59 -8.65
C LEU A 341 -1.32 -2.94 -7.40
N ALA A 342 -2.00 -2.01 -6.72
CA ALA A 342 -1.52 -1.48 -5.44
C ALA A 342 -1.58 -2.53 -4.33
N THR A 343 -2.44 -3.54 -4.48
CA THR A 343 -2.57 -4.66 -3.54
C THR A 343 -1.74 -5.86 -3.99
N ASN A 344 -1.19 -6.64 -3.05
CA ASN A 344 -0.55 -7.91 -3.40
C ASN A 344 -1.54 -8.84 -4.10
N ALA A 345 -2.77 -8.91 -3.59
CA ALA A 345 -3.87 -9.67 -4.18
C ALA A 345 -4.07 -9.35 -5.66
N GLY A 346 -4.06 -8.07 -5.99
CA GLY A 346 -4.24 -7.63 -7.35
C GLY A 346 -3.09 -7.99 -8.28
N LYS A 347 -1.84 -7.91 -7.80
CA LYS A 347 -0.67 -8.37 -8.58
C LYS A 347 -0.77 -9.86 -8.92
N ILE A 348 -1.12 -10.68 -7.93
CA ILE A 348 -1.25 -12.14 -8.10
C ILE A 348 -2.38 -12.50 -9.06
N LEU A 349 -3.52 -11.81 -8.95
CA LEU A 349 -4.65 -11.98 -9.87
C LEU A 349 -4.28 -11.57 -11.30
N ALA A 350 -3.55 -10.46 -11.47
CA ALA A 350 -3.06 -10.04 -12.78
C ALA A 350 -2.10 -11.08 -13.40
N ASP A 351 -1.15 -11.59 -12.62
CA ASP A 351 -0.21 -12.63 -13.05
C ASP A 351 -0.93 -13.94 -13.42
N GLN A 352 -1.94 -14.33 -12.66
CA GLN A 352 -2.82 -15.47 -12.96
C GLN A 352 -3.49 -15.32 -14.32
N TYR A 353 -4.16 -14.18 -14.56
CA TYR A 353 -4.83 -13.94 -15.84
C TYR A 353 -3.84 -13.96 -17.01
N GLN A 354 -2.64 -13.39 -16.84
CA GLN A 354 -1.60 -13.38 -17.88
C GLN A 354 -1.02 -14.78 -18.17
N ASN A 355 -0.71 -15.55 -17.12
CA ASN A 355 -0.22 -16.92 -17.27
C ASN A 355 -1.25 -17.80 -17.97
N GLN A 356 -2.52 -17.65 -17.60
CA GLN A 356 -3.58 -18.38 -18.25
C GLN A 356 -3.77 -17.97 -19.71
N ALA A 357 -3.74 -16.67 -19.99
CA ALA A 357 -3.82 -16.20 -21.36
C ALA A 357 -2.69 -16.78 -22.22
N LYS A 358 -1.47 -16.86 -21.67
CA LYS A 358 -0.32 -17.49 -22.32
C LYS A 358 -0.54 -18.99 -22.58
N LEU A 359 -1.12 -19.72 -21.61
CA LEU A 359 -1.46 -21.13 -21.78
C LEU A 359 -2.49 -21.33 -22.92
N LEU A 360 -3.57 -20.55 -22.91
CA LEU A 360 -4.61 -20.62 -23.95
C LEU A 360 -4.09 -20.22 -25.33
N ARG A 361 -3.18 -19.22 -25.40
CA ARG A 361 -2.47 -18.88 -26.64
C ARG A 361 -1.64 -20.08 -27.14
N GLY A 362 -0.96 -20.78 -26.24
CA GLY A 362 -0.23 -22.02 -26.56
C GLY A 362 -1.13 -23.14 -27.10
N LEU A 363 -2.30 -23.35 -26.48
CA LEU A 363 -3.30 -24.34 -26.94
C LEU A 363 -3.93 -23.96 -28.28
N ARG A 364 -4.13 -22.66 -28.56
CA ARG A 364 -4.58 -22.19 -29.87
C ARG A 364 -3.58 -22.58 -30.96
N ASP A 365 -2.29 -22.37 -30.69
CA ASP A 365 -1.23 -22.60 -31.67
C ASP A 365 -0.89 -24.09 -31.82
N ASN A 366 -1.01 -24.86 -30.73
CA ASN A 366 -0.71 -26.28 -30.68
C ASN A 366 -1.83 -27.05 -29.92
N PRO A 367 -2.96 -27.35 -30.58
CA PRO A 367 -4.07 -28.07 -29.98
C PRO A 367 -3.65 -29.48 -29.51
N THR A 368 -4.13 -29.92 -28.35
CA THR A 368 -3.81 -31.22 -27.73
C THR A 368 -5.02 -32.17 -27.65
N GLY A 369 -6.21 -31.69 -28.01
CA GLY A 369 -7.51 -32.33 -27.78
C GLY A 369 -8.20 -31.88 -26.50
N GLU A 370 -7.44 -31.40 -25.50
CA GLU A 370 -7.99 -30.87 -24.24
C GLU A 370 -8.74 -29.57 -24.43
N GLU A 371 -8.44 -28.83 -25.50
CA GLU A 371 -9.05 -27.54 -25.80
C GLU A 371 -10.57 -27.60 -26.02
N LYS A 372 -11.11 -28.77 -26.35
CA LYS A 372 -12.56 -28.97 -26.57
C LYS A 372 -13.40 -28.60 -25.34
N GLN A 373 -12.85 -28.74 -24.13
CA GLN A 373 -13.55 -28.35 -22.91
C GLN A 373 -13.85 -26.83 -22.85
N TYR A 374 -13.08 -26.00 -23.56
CA TYR A 374 -13.28 -24.54 -23.59
C TYR A 374 -14.34 -24.11 -24.60
N LEU A 375 -14.77 -25.01 -25.50
CA LEU A 375 -16.00 -24.79 -26.28
C LEU A 375 -17.25 -24.92 -25.40
N GLU A 376 -17.21 -25.83 -24.44
CA GLU A 376 -18.33 -26.09 -23.52
C GLU A 376 -18.39 -25.04 -22.40
N LYS A 377 -17.22 -24.64 -21.90
CA LYS A 377 -17.08 -23.63 -20.84
C LYS A 377 -17.02 -22.23 -21.45
N GLY A 378 -18.16 -21.52 -21.46
CA GLY A 378 -18.22 -20.13 -21.92
C GLY A 378 -17.28 -19.19 -21.13
N LEU A 379 -16.97 -17.99 -21.66
CA LEU A 379 -16.05 -17.03 -21.02
C LEU A 379 -16.42 -16.72 -19.56
N GLU A 380 -17.70 -16.51 -19.27
CA GLU A 380 -18.18 -16.19 -17.91
C GLU A 380 -17.87 -17.30 -16.90
N GLN A 381 -18.02 -18.57 -17.31
CA GLN A 381 -17.70 -19.71 -16.46
C GLN A 381 -16.20 -19.80 -16.19
N LEU A 382 -15.38 -19.48 -17.19
CA LEU A 382 -13.93 -19.44 -17.01
C LEU A 382 -13.52 -18.29 -16.07
N LEU A 383 -14.09 -17.10 -16.26
CA LEU A 383 -13.85 -15.95 -15.36
C LEU A 383 -14.24 -16.26 -13.92
N ASP A 384 -15.42 -16.85 -13.70
CA ASP A 384 -15.89 -17.26 -12.37
C ASP A 384 -14.95 -18.30 -11.73
N ILE A 385 -14.44 -19.25 -12.52
CA ILE A 385 -13.43 -20.21 -12.06
C ILE A 385 -12.15 -19.51 -11.59
N PHE A 386 -11.71 -18.42 -12.22
CA PHE A 386 -10.52 -17.68 -11.77
C PHE A 386 -10.79 -16.82 -10.54
N ASP A 387 -11.90 -16.08 -10.55
CA ASP A 387 -12.25 -15.17 -9.46
C ASP A 387 -12.44 -15.94 -8.14
N THR A 388 -12.99 -17.16 -8.21
CA THR A 388 -13.14 -18.05 -7.05
C THR A 388 -11.82 -18.69 -6.57
N ARG A 389 -10.78 -18.75 -7.42
CA ARG A 389 -9.46 -19.33 -7.09
C ARG A 389 -8.52 -18.35 -6.42
N VAL A 390 -8.58 -17.07 -6.78
CA VAL A 390 -7.63 -16.07 -6.28
C VAL A 390 -7.62 -15.93 -4.76
N PRO A 391 -8.77 -15.91 -4.06
CA PRO A 391 -8.76 -15.96 -2.60
C PRO A 391 -8.05 -17.21 -2.04
N LYS A 392 -8.10 -18.34 -2.75
CA LYS A 392 -7.49 -19.62 -2.34
C LYS A 392 -5.97 -19.60 -2.54
N ILE A 393 -5.50 -19.06 -3.67
CA ILE A 393 -4.07 -18.85 -3.94
C ILE A 393 -3.46 -17.86 -2.94
N LEU A 394 -4.17 -16.77 -2.64
CA LEU A 394 -3.72 -15.80 -1.63
C LEU A 394 -3.56 -16.42 -0.24
N LYS A 395 -4.51 -17.27 0.16
CA LYS A 395 -4.40 -18.05 1.40
C LYS A 395 -3.20 -18.99 1.37
N LEU A 396 -2.95 -19.67 0.25
CA LEU A 396 -1.78 -20.55 0.11
C LEU A 396 -0.47 -19.76 0.18
N GLN A 397 -0.33 -18.66 -0.55
CA GLN A 397 0.88 -17.84 -0.50
C GLN A 397 1.12 -17.23 0.88
N GLN A 398 0.05 -16.81 1.57
CA GLN A 398 0.15 -16.35 2.95
C GLN A 398 0.61 -17.48 3.87
N PHE A 399 0.10 -18.71 3.67
CA PHE A 399 0.58 -19.90 4.37
C PHE A 399 2.06 -20.16 4.07
N ILE A 400 2.46 -20.24 2.80
CA ILE A 400 3.85 -20.43 2.37
C ILE A 400 4.75 -19.37 3.01
N LYS A 401 4.37 -18.10 2.98
CA LYS A 401 5.14 -17.00 3.60
C LYS A 401 5.25 -17.13 5.12
N ASN A 402 4.22 -17.64 5.79
CA ASN A 402 4.26 -17.91 7.23
C ASN A 402 5.19 -19.10 7.55
N GLU A 403 5.15 -20.14 6.73
CA GLU A 403 6.02 -21.31 6.88
C GLU A 403 7.48 -21.00 6.47
N GLN A 404 7.72 -20.11 5.50
CA GLN A 404 9.05 -19.58 5.13
C GLN A 404 9.80 -19.01 6.32
N LYS A 405 9.09 -18.28 7.19
CA LYS A 405 9.68 -17.70 8.40
C LYS A 405 10.07 -18.75 9.43
N LYS A 406 9.40 -19.91 9.43
CA LYS A 406 9.64 -21.00 10.39
C LYS A 406 10.75 -21.95 9.92
N TYR A 407 10.84 -22.20 8.62
CA TYR A 407 11.63 -23.32 8.09
C TYR A 407 12.75 -22.89 7.12
N ASN A 408 13.50 -21.83 7.44
CA ASN A 408 14.63 -21.27 6.65
C ASN A 408 15.32 -22.31 5.73
N ASN A 409 14.96 -22.31 4.44
CA ASN A 409 15.51 -23.15 3.37
C ASN A 409 15.34 -24.68 3.53
N ASN A 410 14.17 -25.16 3.98
CA ASN A 410 13.83 -26.59 3.99
C ASN A 410 13.22 -27.06 2.64
N GLU A 411 13.37 -28.33 2.28
CA GLU A 411 12.77 -29.01 1.11
C GLU A 411 11.24 -28.83 1.06
N VAL A 412 10.58 -28.72 2.24
CA VAL A 412 9.15 -28.38 2.35
C VAL A 412 8.81 -27.08 1.62
N LEU A 413 9.71 -26.11 1.65
CA LEU A 413 9.51 -24.84 0.99
C LEU A 413 9.56 -24.96 -0.53
N GLU A 414 10.46 -25.81 -1.05
CA GLU A 414 10.55 -26.09 -2.47
C GLU A 414 9.30 -26.82 -2.93
N HIS A 415 8.84 -27.83 -2.19
CA HIS A 415 7.62 -28.55 -2.52
C HIS A 415 6.37 -27.65 -2.48
N LEU A 416 6.25 -26.76 -1.48
CA LEU A 416 5.17 -25.79 -1.43
C LEU A 416 5.23 -24.78 -2.58
N LYS A 417 6.42 -24.37 -3.02
CA LYS A 417 6.61 -23.53 -4.22
C LYS A 417 6.28 -24.29 -5.50
N GLU A 418 6.56 -25.59 -5.58
CA GLU A 418 6.13 -26.45 -6.69
C GLU A 418 4.60 -26.53 -6.74
N ILE A 419 3.93 -26.74 -5.60
CA ILE A 419 2.46 -26.71 -5.52
C ILE A 419 1.92 -25.35 -5.94
N GLU A 420 2.53 -24.25 -5.49
CA GLU A 420 2.17 -22.90 -5.92
C GLU A 420 2.34 -22.73 -7.43
N ASN A 421 3.47 -23.14 -8.00
CA ASN A 421 3.74 -23.07 -9.44
C ASN A 421 2.75 -23.92 -10.25
N ASP A 422 2.46 -25.14 -9.80
CA ASP A 422 1.47 -26.03 -10.43
C ASP A 422 0.06 -25.41 -10.40
N LEU A 423 -0.32 -24.79 -9.28
CA LEU A 423 -1.59 -24.08 -9.14
C LEU A 423 -1.67 -22.84 -10.02
N MET A 424 -0.53 -22.17 -10.23
CA MET A 424 -0.43 -21.05 -11.17
C MET A 424 -0.45 -21.51 -12.63
N ALA A 425 -0.08 -22.77 -12.92
CA ALA A 425 0.10 -23.27 -14.27
C ALA A 425 -1.06 -24.13 -14.81
N ASN A 426 -1.89 -24.75 -13.96
CA ASN A 426 -2.78 -25.83 -14.42
C ASN A 426 -4.24 -25.68 -13.96
N ILE A 427 -5.13 -25.25 -14.87
CA ILE A 427 -6.56 -25.04 -14.60
C ILE A 427 -7.25 -26.31 -14.12
N ASP A 428 -6.96 -27.44 -14.75
CA ASP A 428 -7.73 -28.67 -14.57
C ASP A 428 -7.34 -29.45 -13.31
N SER A 429 -6.27 -29.03 -12.63
CA SER A 429 -5.91 -29.55 -11.31
C SER A 429 -6.93 -29.21 -10.21
N TYR A 430 -7.92 -28.37 -10.50
CA TYR A 430 -8.89 -27.79 -9.57
C TYR A 430 -10.32 -28.31 -9.81
N THR A 431 -10.59 -29.51 -9.33
CA THR A 431 -11.92 -29.83 -8.81
C THR A 431 -11.89 -29.56 -7.30
N GLU A 432 -12.98 -29.14 -6.66
CA GLU A 432 -13.00 -28.95 -5.20
C GLU A 432 -12.50 -30.20 -4.45
N ALA A 433 -12.80 -31.39 -5.01
CA ALA A 433 -12.31 -32.66 -4.52
C ALA A 433 -10.79 -32.80 -4.62
N SER A 434 -10.16 -32.49 -5.77
CA SER A 434 -8.70 -32.62 -5.92
C SER A 434 -7.93 -31.61 -5.08
N TRP A 435 -8.48 -30.42 -4.82
CA TRP A 435 -7.83 -29.44 -3.96
C TRP A 435 -7.93 -29.80 -2.47
N ALA A 436 -9.10 -30.20 -1.98
CA ALA A 436 -9.22 -30.69 -0.60
C ALA A 436 -8.32 -31.91 -0.37
N ILE A 437 -8.28 -32.84 -1.32
CA ILE A 437 -7.41 -34.02 -1.26
C ILE A 437 -5.94 -33.65 -1.33
N LYS A 438 -5.52 -32.72 -2.20
CA LYS A 438 -4.11 -32.28 -2.29
C LYS A 438 -3.68 -31.47 -1.08
N LEU A 439 -4.54 -30.63 -0.52
CA LEU A 439 -4.21 -29.83 0.65
C LEU A 439 -4.21 -30.68 1.93
N ASP A 440 -5.12 -31.65 2.04
CA ASP A 440 -5.06 -32.68 3.09
C ASP A 440 -3.84 -33.58 2.92
N SER A 441 -3.50 -34.00 1.69
CA SER A 441 -2.31 -34.82 1.46
C SER A 441 -1.01 -34.05 1.69
N SER A 442 -0.94 -32.78 1.29
CA SER A 442 0.23 -31.93 1.54
C SER A 442 0.32 -31.51 3.01
N SER A 443 -0.81 -31.35 3.71
CA SER A 443 -0.83 -31.19 5.17
C SER A 443 -0.34 -32.47 5.86
N ASP A 444 -0.80 -33.63 5.41
CA ASP A 444 -0.34 -34.94 5.89
C ASP A 444 1.14 -35.17 5.58
N ASP A 445 1.64 -34.73 4.43
CA ASP A 445 3.03 -34.91 4.03
C ASP A 445 3.96 -33.92 4.75
N VAL A 446 3.50 -32.69 5.00
CA VAL A 446 4.15 -31.74 5.92
C VAL A 446 4.14 -32.29 7.34
N GLU A 447 3.04 -32.88 7.80
CA GLU A 447 2.95 -33.48 9.13
C GLU A 447 3.83 -34.73 9.26
N LYS A 448 3.87 -35.62 8.25
CA LYS A 448 4.79 -36.77 8.20
C LYS A 448 6.24 -36.36 8.12
N PHE A 449 6.56 -35.28 7.41
CA PHE A 449 7.93 -34.78 7.30
C PHE A 449 8.38 -34.07 8.58
N VAL A 450 7.48 -33.31 9.24
CA VAL A 450 7.71 -32.78 10.59
C VAL A 450 7.91 -33.92 11.59
N VAL A 451 7.10 -34.98 11.51
CA VAL A 451 7.28 -36.21 12.31
C VAL A 451 8.62 -36.90 12.00
N ALA A 452 9.05 -36.97 10.74
CA ALA A 452 10.34 -37.55 10.36
C ALA A 452 11.54 -36.70 10.83
N LEU A 453 11.39 -35.38 10.92
CA LEU A 453 12.36 -34.47 11.53
C LEU A 453 12.40 -34.64 13.06
N GLU A 454 11.23 -34.77 13.71
CA GLU A 454 11.10 -35.07 15.15
C GLU A 454 11.67 -36.47 15.51
N GLU A 455 11.53 -37.46 14.62
CA GLU A 455 12.14 -38.79 14.74
C GLU A 455 13.68 -38.74 14.67
N LYS A 456 14.25 -37.75 13.98
CA LYS A 456 15.71 -37.55 13.88
C LYS A 456 16.35 -37.06 15.19
N ASP A 457 15.59 -36.39 16.06
CA ASP A 457 16.03 -35.90 17.38
C ASP A 457 15.79 -36.91 18.52
N THR A 458 15.04 -37.99 18.24
CA THR A 458 14.74 -39.09 19.17
C THR A 458 16.00 -39.81 19.72
N PRO A 459 17.10 -40.02 18.96
CA PRO A 459 18.33 -40.61 19.49
C PRO A 459 19.01 -39.77 20.57
N ILE A 460 18.98 -38.44 20.46
CA ILE A 460 19.62 -37.52 21.40
C ILE A 460 18.87 -37.51 22.73
N LEU A 461 17.54 -37.52 22.68
CA LEU A 461 16.71 -37.64 23.86
C LEU A 461 16.90 -39.00 24.55
N LYS A 462 16.99 -40.08 23.75
CA LYS A 462 17.24 -41.45 24.24
C LYS A 462 18.58 -41.54 24.97
N GLU A 463 19.64 -40.93 24.44
CA GLU A 463 20.95 -40.87 25.07
C GLU A 463 20.92 -40.09 26.39
N LYS A 464 20.26 -38.92 26.42
CA LYS A 464 20.12 -38.09 27.63
C LYS A 464 19.31 -38.79 28.73
N LEU A 465 18.20 -39.45 28.39
CA LEU A 465 17.39 -40.21 29.35
C LEU A 465 18.13 -41.43 29.89
N GLN A 466 18.93 -42.11 29.05
CA GLN A 466 19.80 -43.19 29.50
C GLN A 466 20.92 -42.70 30.42
N GLY A 467 21.49 -41.53 30.14
CA GLY A 467 22.46 -40.87 31.02
C GLY A 467 21.86 -40.54 32.39
N PHE A 468 20.65 -39.97 32.40
CA PHE A 468 19.93 -39.63 33.63
C PHE A 468 19.54 -40.87 34.44
N ALA A 469 19.06 -41.94 33.80
CA ALA A 469 18.77 -43.21 34.46
C ALA A 469 20.03 -43.85 35.07
N ARG A 470 21.20 -43.64 34.46
CA ARG A 470 22.50 -44.12 34.98
C ARG A 470 22.90 -43.35 36.24
N GLN A 471 22.78 -42.03 36.21
CA GLN A 471 23.03 -41.16 37.37
C GLN A 471 22.11 -41.49 38.56
N LEU A 472 20.83 -41.77 38.31
CA LEU A 472 19.89 -42.20 39.36
C LEU A 472 20.26 -43.56 39.97
N LYS A 473 20.78 -44.50 39.17
CA LYS A 473 21.27 -45.79 39.68
C LYS A 473 22.52 -45.64 40.53
N ASP A 474 23.47 -44.80 40.09
CA ASP A 474 24.69 -44.53 40.83
C ASP A 474 24.38 -43.84 42.17
N HIS A 475 23.43 -42.91 42.18
CA HIS A 475 22.99 -42.24 43.40
C HIS A 475 22.23 -43.17 44.36
N ALA A 476 21.37 -44.05 43.84
CA ALA A 476 20.70 -45.05 44.67
C ALA A 476 21.68 -46.07 45.28
N ALA A 477 22.78 -46.40 44.58
CA ALA A 477 23.85 -47.22 45.12
C ALA A 477 24.59 -46.53 46.28
N THR A 478 24.73 -45.20 46.25
CA THR A 478 25.28 -44.45 47.39
C THR A 478 24.31 -44.35 48.58
N LEU A 479 23.00 -44.46 48.34
CA LEU A 479 21.96 -44.45 49.37
C LEU A 479 21.72 -45.82 50.01
N SER A 480 22.07 -46.93 49.34
CA SER A 480 21.79 -48.29 49.87
C SER A 480 22.51 -48.59 51.18
N ASP A 481 23.55 -47.83 51.50
CA ASP A 481 24.32 -47.98 52.74
C ASP A 481 23.69 -47.18 53.92
N SER A 482 22.75 -46.27 53.65
CA SER A 482 22.10 -45.43 54.68
C SER A 482 20.57 -45.57 54.75
N ASP A 483 19.89 -45.91 53.64
CA ASP A 483 18.44 -46.15 53.58
C ASP A 483 18.07 -47.08 52.42
N GLU A 484 18.12 -48.40 52.71
CA GLU A 484 17.96 -49.47 51.72
C GLU A 484 16.59 -49.47 51.03
N ASP A 485 15.55 -49.02 51.72
CA ASP A 485 14.17 -49.06 51.23
C ASP A 485 13.88 -47.92 50.26
N LEU A 486 14.50 -46.75 50.48
CA LEU A 486 14.49 -45.64 49.52
C LEU A 486 15.32 -45.99 48.28
N ALA A 487 16.50 -46.58 48.46
CA ALA A 487 17.36 -47.03 47.37
C ALA A 487 16.65 -48.04 46.44
N LYS A 488 15.93 -49.03 47.00
CA LYS A 488 15.14 -50.00 46.23
C LYS A 488 14.01 -49.36 45.41
N ARG A 489 13.34 -48.34 45.95
CA ARG A 489 12.28 -47.62 45.22
C ARG A 489 12.83 -46.76 44.07
N ILE A 490 13.96 -46.07 44.31
CA ILE A 490 14.66 -45.30 43.28
C ILE A 490 15.16 -46.23 42.17
N LEU A 491 15.76 -47.37 42.52
CA LEU A 491 16.23 -48.38 41.55
C LEU A 491 15.08 -49.02 40.74
N THR A 492 13.90 -49.21 41.34
CA THR A 492 12.72 -49.73 40.63
C THR A 492 12.21 -48.73 39.58
N LYS A 493 12.12 -47.44 39.93
CA LYS A 493 11.70 -46.39 38.99
C LYS A 493 12.77 -46.09 37.93
N ALA A 494 14.06 -46.09 38.29
CA ALA A 494 15.17 -46.00 37.33
C ALA A 494 15.24 -47.22 36.40
N GLY A 495 14.91 -48.41 36.93
CA GLY A 495 14.71 -49.64 36.18
C GLY A 495 13.66 -49.48 35.09
N ASN A 496 12.49 -48.92 35.43
CA ASN A 496 11.40 -48.64 34.50
C ASN A 496 11.75 -47.57 33.45
N LEU A 497 12.55 -46.55 33.80
CA LEU A 497 13.09 -45.56 32.85
C LEU A 497 14.14 -46.17 31.90
N SER A 498 14.87 -47.20 32.34
CA SER A 498 15.84 -47.92 31.51
C SER A 498 15.23 -49.09 30.71
N ASN A 499 13.97 -49.46 30.98
CA ASN A 499 13.29 -50.57 30.29
C ASN A 499 12.56 -50.05 29.05
N LEU A 500 13.26 -50.13 27.90
CA LEU A 500 12.87 -49.49 26.64
C LEU A 500 11.50 -49.90 26.10
N SER A 501 11.01 -51.11 26.39
CA SER A 501 9.68 -51.57 25.96
C SER A 501 8.51 -50.81 26.61
N TYR A 502 8.73 -50.23 27.81
CA TYR A 502 7.74 -49.39 28.47
C TYR A 502 7.69 -47.99 27.88
N ILE A 503 8.82 -47.47 27.39
CA ILE A 503 8.90 -46.16 26.72
C ILE A 503 8.41 -46.26 25.27
N GLU A 504 8.71 -47.36 24.57
CA GLU A 504 8.25 -47.63 23.19
C GLU A 504 6.74 -47.88 23.08
N SER A 505 6.06 -48.27 24.17
CA SER A 505 4.61 -48.52 24.20
C SER A 505 3.77 -47.32 24.62
N ILE A 506 4.38 -46.18 24.97
CA ILE A 506 3.66 -44.94 25.32
C ILE A 506 3.74 -43.99 24.12
N PRO A 507 2.62 -43.66 23.45
CA PRO A 507 2.61 -42.62 22.42
C PRO A 507 3.13 -41.32 23.03
N TYR A 508 4.11 -40.69 22.40
CA TYR A 508 4.83 -39.51 22.92
C TYR A 508 3.89 -38.36 23.39
N LYS A 509 2.64 -38.32 22.89
CA LYS A 509 1.57 -37.41 23.34
C LYS A 509 1.02 -37.67 24.77
N LYS A 510 1.38 -38.76 25.47
CA LYS A 510 0.85 -39.13 26.81
C LYS A 510 1.87 -39.19 27.95
N LEU A 511 3.15 -38.91 27.70
CA LEU A 511 4.16 -38.90 28.75
C LEU A 511 4.15 -37.54 29.47
N ASP A 512 3.39 -37.44 30.56
CA ASP A 512 3.39 -36.23 31.40
C ASP A 512 4.60 -36.25 32.34
N PHE A 513 5.70 -35.64 31.88
CA PHE A 513 6.93 -35.49 32.67
C PHE A 513 6.69 -34.77 34.00
N SER A 514 5.74 -33.81 34.05
CA SER A 514 5.40 -33.09 35.28
C SER A 514 4.71 -34.01 36.28
N GLN A 515 3.83 -34.90 35.82
CA GLN A 515 3.17 -35.90 36.68
C GLN A 515 4.17 -36.95 37.20
N VAL A 516 5.05 -37.46 36.34
CA VAL A 516 6.10 -38.41 36.75
C VAL A 516 7.03 -37.76 37.77
N LEU A 517 7.44 -36.51 37.52
CA LEU A 517 8.32 -35.77 38.40
C LEU A 517 7.65 -35.41 39.72
N SER A 518 6.40 -34.94 39.70
CA SER A 518 5.61 -34.70 40.90
C SER A 518 5.48 -35.96 41.76
N ASN A 519 5.28 -37.12 41.13
CA ASN A 519 5.21 -38.40 41.83
C ASN A 519 6.56 -38.88 42.40
N VAL A 520 7.68 -38.49 41.78
CA VAL A 520 9.03 -38.74 42.32
C VAL A 520 9.32 -37.78 43.47
N MET A 521 9.05 -36.49 43.30
CA MET A 521 9.29 -35.44 44.29
C MET A 521 8.42 -35.59 45.54
N ARG A 522 7.19 -36.10 45.42
CA ARG A 522 6.30 -36.34 46.56
C ARG A 522 6.76 -37.50 47.47
N GLU A 523 7.60 -38.39 46.98
CA GLU A 523 8.07 -39.57 47.74
C GLU A 523 9.49 -39.43 48.29
N ILE A 524 10.23 -38.41 47.87
CA ILE A 524 11.53 -38.05 48.43
C ILE A 524 11.27 -37.20 49.67
N ASN A 525 11.58 -37.67 50.88
CA ASN A 525 11.43 -36.87 52.12
C ASN A 525 12.70 -36.08 52.49
N ASP A 526 13.74 -36.14 51.67
CA ASP A 526 14.97 -35.37 51.83
C ASP A 526 14.89 -34.08 51.00
N ASP A 527 14.79 -32.94 51.70
CA ASP A 527 14.62 -31.63 51.08
C ASP A 527 15.86 -31.18 50.31
N LYS A 528 17.06 -31.64 50.69
CA LYS A 528 18.30 -31.32 49.97
C LYS A 528 18.37 -32.07 48.65
N LEU A 529 17.96 -33.35 48.64
CA LEU A 529 17.87 -34.14 47.41
C LEU A 529 16.79 -33.58 46.45
N LYS A 530 15.67 -33.09 46.99
CA LYS A 530 14.67 -32.37 46.20
C LYS A 530 15.24 -31.12 45.56
N GLU A 531 15.99 -30.30 46.31
CA GLU A 531 16.62 -29.08 45.78
C GLU A 531 17.65 -29.41 44.69
N ASP A 532 18.50 -30.41 44.88
CA ASP A 532 19.50 -30.82 43.88
C ASP A 532 18.84 -31.37 42.60
N ILE A 533 17.77 -32.17 42.72
CA ILE A 533 17.02 -32.68 41.56
C ILE A 533 16.31 -31.54 40.83
N VAL A 534 15.70 -30.59 41.55
CA VAL A 534 15.06 -29.41 40.95
C VAL A 534 16.11 -28.53 40.27
N HIS A 535 17.29 -28.34 40.87
CA HIS A 535 18.36 -27.55 40.29
C HIS A 535 18.91 -28.17 39.01
N GLN A 536 19.15 -29.48 38.99
CA GLN A 536 19.62 -30.19 37.79
C GLN A 536 18.56 -30.25 36.68
N LEU A 537 17.28 -30.40 37.03
CA LEU A 537 16.19 -30.34 36.04
C LEU A 537 15.95 -28.93 35.53
N LYS A 538 16.21 -27.91 36.35
CA LYS A 538 16.22 -26.52 35.91
C LYS A 538 17.36 -26.26 34.93
N GLN A 539 18.57 -26.76 35.19
CA GLN A 539 19.68 -26.70 34.23
C GLN A 539 19.38 -27.48 32.94
N LEU A 540 18.72 -28.65 33.03
CA LEU A 540 18.28 -29.42 31.87
C LEU A 540 17.20 -28.68 31.07
N GLY A 541 16.22 -28.08 31.75
CA GLY A 541 15.17 -27.26 31.16
C GLY A 541 15.71 -25.99 30.52
N GLU A 542 16.68 -25.33 31.14
CA GLU A 542 17.43 -24.19 30.60
C GLU A 542 18.24 -24.60 29.35
N SER A 543 18.81 -25.81 29.33
CA SER A 543 19.49 -26.35 28.12
C SER A 543 18.53 -26.76 26.98
N LEU A 544 17.25 -27.00 27.28
CA LEU A 544 16.21 -27.38 26.31
C LEU A 544 15.40 -26.16 25.82
N THR A 545 15.35 -25.08 26.59
CA THR A 545 14.62 -23.84 26.26
C THR A 545 15.38 -22.90 25.32
N GLU A 546 16.65 -23.18 25.01
CA GLU A 546 17.37 -22.50 23.93
C GLU A 546 16.86 -22.85 22.51
N GLN A 547 15.94 -23.82 22.34
CA GLN A 547 15.51 -24.24 20.98
C GLN A 547 14.01 -24.17 20.61
N ASP A 548 13.02 -24.08 21.52
CA ASP A 548 11.66 -23.56 21.18
C ASP A 548 10.75 -23.34 22.41
N PRO A 549 10.56 -22.10 22.91
CA PRO A 549 9.71 -21.81 24.07
C PRO A 549 8.18 -21.85 23.80
N LEU A 550 7.71 -21.84 22.55
CA LEU A 550 6.28 -21.68 22.24
C LEU A 550 5.49 -22.99 22.28
N PHE A 551 6.15 -24.12 22.04
CA PHE A 551 5.52 -25.44 21.91
C PHE A 551 4.82 -25.90 23.20
N LEU A 552 5.48 -25.70 24.35
CA LEU A 552 4.95 -26.15 25.64
C LEU A 552 3.75 -25.31 26.11
N LYS A 553 3.76 -24.00 25.82
CA LYS A 553 2.68 -23.07 26.19
C LYS A 553 1.40 -23.37 25.42
N LYS A 554 1.51 -23.69 24.12
CA LYS A 554 0.37 -24.03 23.25
C LYS A 554 -0.36 -25.31 23.69
N ARG A 555 0.40 -26.34 24.07
CA ARG A 555 -0.17 -27.64 24.49
C ARG A 555 -0.95 -27.61 25.80
N ILE A 556 -0.55 -26.75 26.74
CA ILE A 556 -1.27 -26.55 28.01
C ILE A 556 -2.64 -25.89 27.74
N MET A 557 -2.70 -24.98 26.78
CA MET A 557 -3.95 -24.30 26.40
C MET A 557 -4.91 -25.21 25.63
N GLU A 558 -4.40 -26.08 24.75
CA GLU A 558 -5.22 -27.01 23.97
C GLU A 558 -5.90 -28.08 24.85
N ARG A 559 -5.23 -28.56 25.90
CA ARG A 559 -5.81 -29.58 26.80
C ARG A 559 -6.88 -29.04 27.74
N ALA A 560 -6.83 -27.75 28.07
CA ALA A 560 -7.89 -27.07 28.84
C ALA A 560 -9.19 -26.94 28.02
N ALA A 561 -9.11 -26.93 26.69
CA ALA A 561 -10.25 -26.77 25.79
C ALA A 561 -10.94 -28.09 25.41
N GLU A 562 -10.28 -29.24 25.57
CA GLU A 562 -10.83 -30.56 25.20
C GLU A 562 -11.73 -31.20 26.26
N LEU A 563 -11.68 -30.74 27.52
CA LEU A 563 -12.45 -31.32 28.63
C LEU A 563 -13.94 -30.91 28.69
N ASP A 564 -14.40 -30.03 27.80
CA ASP A 564 -15.75 -29.42 27.89
C ASP A 564 -16.73 -29.82 26.77
N LYS A 565 -16.42 -30.84 25.95
CA LYS A 565 -17.16 -31.09 24.68
C LYS A 565 -18.03 -32.33 24.59
N GLU A 566 -18.35 -33.02 25.68
CA GLU A 566 -19.09 -34.29 25.61
C GLU A 566 -20.61 -34.23 25.95
N SER A 567 -21.23 -33.05 25.95
CA SER A 567 -22.69 -32.98 26.12
C SER A 567 -23.36 -31.75 25.53
N THR A 568 -23.64 -31.73 24.22
CA THR A 568 -24.86 -31.13 23.60
C THR A 568 -24.76 -31.09 22.08
N LYS A 569 -25.32 -32.11 21.39
CA LYS A 569 -25.38 -32.14 19.91
C LYS A 569 -26.75 -31.82 19.31
N GLU A 570 -27.80 -31.61 20.12
CA GLU A 570 -29.17 -31.37 19.60
C GLU A 570 -29.77 -29.98 19.86
N VAL A 571 -29.05 -29.04 20.51
CA VAL A 571 -29.52 -27.65 20.72
C VAL A 571 -28.87 -26.63 19.74
N LEU A 572 -27.87 -27.06 18.95
CA LEU A 572 -26.98 -26.17 18.19
C LEU A 572 -27.46 -25.69 16.81
N ALA A 573 -28.69 -25.99 16.39
CA ALA A 573 -29.17 -25.57 15.06
C ALA A 573 -29.81 -24.17 15.07
N LEU A 574 -30.52 -23.77 16.14
CA LEU A 574 -31.16 -22.44 16.24
C LEU A 574 -30.29 -21.38 16.94
N GLY A 575 -29.30 -21.78 17.76
CA GLY A 575 -28.37 -20.85 18.42
C GLY A 575 -27.16 -20.43 17.59
N ARG A 576 -26.95 -21.02 16.40
CA ARG A 576 -25.76 -20.76 15.56
C ARG A 576 -25.80 -19.38 14.90
N ASP A 577 -26.97 -18.95 14.44
CA ASP A 577 -27.13 -17.65 13.78
C ASP A 577 -27.09 -16.50 14.79
N PHE A 578 -27.70 -16.68 15.97
CA PHE A 578 -27.63 -15.69 17.05
C PHE A 578 -26.21 -15.55 17.64
N LYS A 579 -25.50 -16.68 17.88
CA LYS A 579 -24.10 -16.65 18.33
C LYS A 579 -23.17 -16.00 17.32
N LYS A 580 -23.39 -16.23 16.03
CA LYS A 580 -22.59 -15.63 14.96
C LYS A 580 -22.78 -14.11 14.92
N VAL A 581 -24.02 -13.64 14.95
CA VAL A 581 -24.34 -12.20 14.96
C VAL A 581 -23.80 -11.53 16.23
N SER A 582 -23.97 -12.15 17.42
CA SER A 582 -23.43 -11.59 18.67
C SER A 582 -21.90 -11.58 18.68
N ALA A 583 -21.25 -12.62 18.16
CA ALA A 583 -19.79 -12.69 18.10
C ALA A 583 -19.23 -11.67 17.10
N GLU A 584 -19.88 -11.45 15.95
CA GLU A 584 -19.49 -10.44 14.98
C GLU A 584 -19.66 -9.02 15.55
N MET A 585 -20.75 -8.75 16.27
CA MET A 585 -20.96 -7.45 16.95
C MET A 585 -19.93 -7.20 18.06
N ILE A 586 -19.67 -8.18 18.92
CA ILE A 586 -18.68 -8.09 20.00
C ILE A 586 -17.28 -7.91 19.43
N THR A 587 -16.92 -8.68 18.38
CA THR A 587 -15.64 -8.55 17.69
C THR A 587 -15.50 -7.19 17.00
N GLY A 588 -16.59 -6.68 16.41
CA GLY A 588 -16.67 -5.34 15.84
C GLY A 588 -16.41 -4.25 16.88
N PHE A 589 -17.03 -4.36 18.06
CA PHE A 589 -16.83 -3.44 19.18
C PHE A 589 -15.37 -3.43 19.65
N PHE A 590 -14.80 -4.60 19.97
CA PHE A 590 -13.38 -4.70 20.39
C PHE A 590 -12.42 -4.21 19.30
N ASN A 591 -12.71 -4.44 18.02
CA ASN A 591 -11.89 -3.93 16.92
C ASN A 591 -11.97 -2.40 16.79
N SER A 592 -13.15 -1.81 16.97
CA SER A 592 -13.31 -0.35 16.92
C SER A 592 -12.53 0.36 18.04
N GLU A 593 -12.62 -0.15 19.28
CA GLU A 593 -11.90 0.39 20.43
C GLU A 593 -10.38 0.17 20.27
N ARG A 594 -9.97 -1.01 19.78
CA ARG A 594 -8.56 -1.30 19.45
C ARG A 594 -8.01 -0.31 18.42
N ILE A 595 -8.78 0.04 17.39
CA ILE A 595 -8.36 1.02 16.39
C ILE A 595 -8.21 2.42 17.01
N SER A 596 -9.16 2.85 17.84
CA SER A 596 -9.12 4.13 18.54
C SER A 596 -7.88 4.25 19.43
N GLN A 597 -7.62 3.26 20.30
CA GLN A 597 -6.46 3.24 21.19
C GLN A 597 -5.12 3.22 20.43
N LYS A 598 -5.06 2.52 19.29
CA LYS A 598 -3.88 2.55 18.39
C LYS A 598 -3.63 3.94 17.81
N GLN A 599 -4.69 4.70 17.50
CA GLN A 599 -4.55 6.07 17.01
C GLN A 599 -4.03 7.00 18.11
N ILE A 600 -4.50 6.86 19.35
CA ILE A 600 -4.02 7.62 20.51
C ILE A 600 -2.52 7.39 20.73
N ILE A 601 -2.08 6.13 20.81
CA ILE A 601 -0.65 5.77 21.00
C ILE A 601 0.23 6.35 19.87
N ARG A 602 -0.27 6.36 18.62
CA ARG A 602 0.44 6.95 17.48
C ARG A 602 0.51 8.48 17.57
N ALA A 603 -0.57 9.13 18.00
CA ALA A 603 -0.64 10.57 18.18
C ALA A 603 0.29 11.05 19.31
N GLU A 604 0.37 10.32 20.42
CA GLU A 604 1.30 10.58 21.52
C GLU A 604 2.76 10.50 21.06
N ALA A 605 3.14 9.40 20.40
CA ALA A 605 4.50 9.22 19.88
C ALA A 605 4.88 10.32 18.88
N LYS A 606 3.93 10.73 18.03
CA LYS A 606 4.12 11.85 17.10
C LYS A 606 4.35 13.17 17.84
N LYS A 607 3.53 13.48 18.84
CA LYS A 607 3.66 14.69 19.67
C LYS A 607 5.00 14.71 20.43
N GLU A 608 5.46 13.57 20.92
CA GLU A 608 6.76 13.46 21.60
C GLU A 608 7.94 13.67 20.62
N ILE A 609 7.86 13.13 19.39
CA ILE A 609 8.86 13.38 18.34
C ILE A 609 8.86 14.85 17.91
N GLU A 610 7.69 15.47 17.77
CA GLU A 610 7.57 16.90 17.42
C GLU A 610 8.09 17.83 18.54
N ALA A 611 8.04 17.38 19.79
CA ALA A 611 8.61 18.10 20.93
C ALA A 611 10.15 17.96 21.04
N LEU A 612 10.77 17.04 20.29
CA LEU A 612 12.23 16.93 20.26
C LEU A 612 12.85 18.14 19.55
N PRO A 613 13.87 18.78 20.12
CA PRO A 613 14.57 19.88 19.46
C PRO A 613 15.27 19.35 18.21
N ILE A 614 14.78 19.77 17.04
CA ILE A 614 15.35 19.37 15.75
C ILE A 614 16.76 19.97 15.66
N PRO A 615 17.81 19.16 15.48
CA PRO A 615 19.16 19.69 15.30
C PRO A 615 19.21 20.48 13.99
N SER A 616 19.27 21.80 14.10
CA SER A 616 19.44 22.69 12.96
C SER A 616 20.88 22.67 12.48
N VAL A 617 21.08 22.59 11.16
CA VAL A 617 22.40 22.85 10.57
C VAL A 617 22.84 24.25 11.04
N PRO A 618 24.09 24.43 11.55
CA PRO A 618 24.57 25.73 11.96
C PRO A 618 24.32 26.74 10.84
N SER A 619 23.60 27.83 11.10
CA SER A 619 23.27 28.83 10.08
C SER A 619 24.52 29.48 9.45
N SER A 620 25.65 29.37 10.16
CA SER A 620 27.00 29.72 9.74
C SER A 620 27.56 28.76 8.66
N ALA A 621 27.12 27.51 8.58
CA ALA A 621 27.61 26.54 7.59
C ALA A 621 27.20 26.89 6.15
N ASN A 622 26.05 27.53 5.96
CA ASN A 622 25.55 27.96 4.65
C ASN A 622 26.05 29.35 4.23
N GLN A 623 26.70 30.08 5.14
CA GLN A 623 27.31 31.37 4.82
C GLN A 623 28.66 31.13 4.17
N ASN A 624 28.99 31.84 3.09
CA ASN A 624 30.34 31.77 2.53
C ASN A 624 31.36 32.42 3.49
N TRP A 625 32.65 32.10 3.33
CA TRP A 625 33.72 32.57 4.22
C TRP A 625 33.72 34.10 4.40
N PHE A 626 33.40 34.85 3.35
CA PHE A 626 33.31 36.32 3.40
C PHE A 626 32.13 36.82 4.24
N GLN A 627 30.96 36.18 4.16
CA GLN A 627 29.79 36.54 4.95
C GLN A 627 30.04 36.30 6.45
N ARG A 628 30.67 35.18 6.81
CA ARG A 628 31.01 34.83 8.20
C ARG A 628 32.03 35.77 8.82
N ASN A 629 32.99 36.23 8.01
CA ASN A 629 34.09 37.06 8.47
C ASN A 629 33.90 38.55 8.14
N ARG A 630 32.75 38.96 7.61
CA ARG A 630 32.50 40.33 7.10
C ARG A 630 32.82 41.40 8.13
N ASN A 631 32.40 41.23 9.38
CA ASN A 631 32.64 42.22 10.43
C ASN A 631 34.12 42.27 10.85
N SER A 632 34.80 41.11 10.92
CA SER A 632 36.24 41.01 11.19
C SER A 632 37.08 41.61 10.05
N LEU A 633 36.62 41.45 8.80
CA LEU A 633 37.25 41.97 7.59
C LEU A 633 37.00 43.46 7.41
N ILE A 634 35.83 44.00 7.78
CA ILE A 634 35.55 45.44 7.75
C ILE A 634 36.42 46.17 8.80
N VAL A 635 36.57 45.60 10.00
CA VAL A 635 37.41 46.16 11.06
C VAL A 635 38.91 46.00 10.74
N GLY A 636 39.29 44.95 10.00
CA GLY A 636 40.67 44.65 9.63
C GLY A 636 41.07 44.99 8.17
N GLY A 637 40.20 45.65 7.40
CA GLY A 637 40.33 45.72 5.93
C GLY A 637 41.57 46.42 5.41
N VAL A 638 42.12 47.37 6.18
CA VAL A 638 43.40 48.01 5.89
C VAL A 638 44.58 47.07 6.17
N GLY A 639 44.44 46.18 7.16
CA GLY A 639 45.44 45.18 7.52
C GLY A 639 45.50 43.98 6.58
N LEU A 640 44.35 43.50 6.09
CA LEU A 640 44.31 42.37 5.15
C LEU A 640 44.92 42.75 3.80
N LEU A 641 44.64 43.95 3.29
CA LEU A 641 45.29 44.48 2.08
C LEU A 641 46.80 44.63 2.28
N ALA A 642 47.25 45.04 3.47
CA ALA A 642 48.67 45.11 3.79
C ALA A 642 49.33 43.72 3.86
N VAL A 643 48.67 42.72 4.43
CA VAL A 643 49.19 41.33 4.53
C VAL A 643 49.16 40.62 3.17
N ILE A 644 48.09 40.76 2.39
CA ILE A 644 48.02 40.22 1.01
C ILE A 644 49.07 40.90 0.14
N SER A 645 49.25 42.22 0.27
CA SER A 645 50.33 42.94 -0.44
C SER A 645 51.71 42.46 0.01
N LEU A 646 51.93 42.26 1.32
CA LEU A 646 53.20 41.75 1.85
C LEU A 646 53.51 40.33 1.36
N VAL A 647 52.50 39.44 1.34
CA VAL A 647 52.63 38.06 0.83
C VAL A 647 52.86 38.05 -0.67
N LEU A 648 52.19 38.92 -1.45
CA LEU A 648 52.41 39.04 -2.89
C LEU A 648 53.77 39.69 -3.25
N ILE A 649 54.31 40.53 -2.37
CA ILE A 649 55.68 41.06 -2.45
C ILE A 649 56.69 39.96 -2.09
N LEU A 650 56.47 39.21 -1.01
CA LEU A 650 57.35 38.12 -0.55
C LEU A 650 57.36 36.91 -1.49
N THR A 651 56.23 36.62 -2.16
CA THR A 651 56.11 35.52 -3.15
C THR A 651 56.55 35.93 -4.56
N GLY A 652 57.00 37.17 -4.75
CA GLY A 652 57.64 37.65 -5.98
C GLY A 652 56.69 38.03 -7.11
N VAL A 653 55.37 37.81 -6.96
CA VAL A 653 54.36 38.09 -8.00
C VAL A 653 54.23 39.59 -8.30
N LEU A 654 54.53 40.46 -7.33
CA LEU A 654 54.49 41.93 -7.48
C LEU A 654 55.84 42.63 -7.26
N ALA A 655 56.97 41.92 -7.35
CA ALA A 655 58.29 42.51 -7.12
C ALA A 655 58.59 43.79 -7.95
N PRO A 656 58.15 43.94 -9.21
CA PRO A 656 58.37 45.17 -9.98
C PRO A 656 57.51 46.36 -9.51
N LEU A 657 56.30 46.10 -8.99
CA LEU A 657 55.44 47.15 -8.42
C LEU A 657 55.87 47.54 -6.99
N GLY A 658 56.48 46.61 -6.25
CA GLY A 658 56.94 46.84 -4.88
C GLY A 658 58.03 47.91 -4.77
N VAL A 659 58.88 48.07 -5.78
CA VAL A 659 59.91 49.14 -5.82
C VAL A 659 59.29 50.52 -6.09
N ALA A 660 58.19 50.58 -6.86
CA ALA A 660 57.50 51.83 -7.16
C ALA A 660 56.63 52.33 -5.98
N ILE A 661 56.03 51.41 -5.21
CA ILE A 661 55.22 51.76 -4.03
C ILE A 661 56.12 52.07 -2.82
N ALA A 662 57.24 51.34 -2.63
CA ALA A 662 58.19 51.61 -1.54
C ALA A 662 58.81 53.02 -1.61
N ALA A 663 58.95 53.61 -2.79
CA ALA A 663 59.42 54.98 -2.95
C ALA A 663 58.35 56.04 -2.62
N GLY A 664 57.06 55.69 -2.67
CA GLY A 664 55.94 56.62 -2.46
C GLY A 664 55.28 56.54 -1.08
N THR A 665 55.34 55.40 -0.37
CA THR A 665 54.62 55.20 0.91
C THR A 665 55.51 55.08 2.14
N ALA A 666 56.84 55.07 2.00
CA ALA A 666 57.75 55.01 3.14
C ALA A 666 57.75 56.27 4.01
N ALA A 667 57.29 57.41 3.49
CA ALA A 667 57.25 58.67 4.25
C ALA A 667 55.98 58.81 5.14
N THR A 668 54.88 58.12 4.82
CA THR A 668 53.59 58.38 5.49
C THR A 668 53.27 57.38 6.61
N VAL A 669 53.83 56.17 6.59
CA VAL A 669 53.58 55.15 7.63
C VAL A 669 54.66 55.14 8.73
N ALA A 670 55.84 55.71 8.48
CA ALA A 670 56.95 55.69 9.43
C ALA A 670 56.81 56.71 10.59
N ILE A 671 55.90 57.69 10.52
CA ILE A 671 55.80 58.78 11.51
C ILE A 671 54.51 58.74 12.35
N ALA A 672 53.54 57.86 12.04
CA ALA A 672 52.34 57.70 12.87
C ALA A 672 51.93 56.23 13.06
N GLY A 673 52.33 55.63 14.19
CA GLY A 673 51.54 54.57 14.84
C GLY A 673 51.89 53.11 14.53
N ALA A 674 53.16 52.71 14.69
CA ALA A 674 53.55 51.29 14.67
C ALA A 674 53.05 50.48 15.90
N SER A 675 52.52 51.11 16.95
CA SER A 675 51.95 50.43 18.12
C SER A 675 50.44 50.19 18.05
N THR A 676 49.69 50.97 17.25
CA THR A 676 48.23 50.83 17.11
C THR A 676 47.82 49.96 15.93
N LEU A 677 48.53 50.00 14.79
CA LEU A 677 48.20 49.17 13.64
C LEU A 677 48.51 47.68 13.86
N GLY A 678 49.62 47.35 14.54
CA GLY A 678 49.98 45.97 14.87
C GLY A 678 48.94 45.26 15.77
N ALA A 679 48.39 45.97 16.76
CA ALA A 679 47.35 45.44 17.64
C ALA A 679 46.01 45.21 16.92
N ILE A 680 45.66 46.08 15.94
CA ILE A 680 44.42 45.97 15.16
C ILE A 680 44.51 44.80 14.16
N THR A 681 45.67 44.57 13.52
CA THR A 681 45.86 43.41 12.63
C THR A 681 45.86 42.07 13.37
N ILE A 682 46.48 41.99 14.55
CA ILE A 682 46.48 40.75 15.36
C ILE A 682 45.07 40.46 15.89
N GLY A 683 44.32 41.48 16.29
CA GLY A 683 42.93 41.33 16.76
C GLY A 683 41.95 40.86 15.68
N ALA A 684 42.05 41.38 14.46
CA ALA A 684 41.21 40.96 13.34
C ALA A 684 41.51 39.52 12.90
N GLY A 685 42.80 39.14 12.82
CA GLY A 685 43.22 37.77 12.53
C GLY A 685 42.79 36.77 13.59
N ALA A 686 42.92 37.12 14.87
CA ALA A 686 42.46 36.29 15.98
C ALA A 686 40.94 36.05 15.95
N ASN A 687 40.14 37.04 15.55
CA ASN A 687 38.69 36.89 15.43
C ASN A 687 38.26 36.02 14.25
N VAL A 688 38.96 36.08 13.11
CA VAL A 688 38.72 35.16 11.98
C VAL A 688 39.04 33.72 12.39
N VAL A 689 40.20 33.50 13.03
CA VAL A 689 40.58 32.18 13.54
C VAL A 689 39.57 31.68 14.58
N LYS A 690 39.11 32.54 15.50
CA LYS A 690 38.09 32.20 16.49
C LYS A 690 36.76 31.81 15.83
N ASN A 691 36.31 32.55 14.80
CA ASN A 691 35.06 32.25 14.09
C ASN A 691 35.15 30.94 13.31
N GLU A 692 36.27 30.64 12.66
CA GLU A 692 36.45 29.39 11.92
C GLU A 692 36.65 28.18 12.86
N ILE A 693 37.32 28.35 14.02
CA ILE A 693 37.37 27.32 15.06
C ILE A 693 35.97 27.06 15.64
N GLN A 694 35.19 28.12 15.88
CA GLN A 694 33.83 27.99 16.38
C GLN A 694 32.94 27.24 15.36
N LEU A 695 33.00 27.62 14.07
CA LEU A 695 32.29 26.90 13.00
C LEU A 695 32.75 25.44 12.91
N SER A 696 34.05 25.18 12.96
CA SER A 696 34.59 23.81 12.94
C SER A 696 34.06 22.99 14.10
N ASN A 697 33.99 23.56 15.31
CA ASN A 697 33.44 22.88 16.48
C ASN A 697 31.92 22.65 16.34
N GLU A 698 31.18 23.61 15.79
CA GLU A 698 29.74 23.48 15.51
C GLU A 698 29.46 22.39 14.46
N ILE A 699 30.24 22.34 13.36
CA ILE A 699 30.15 21.31 12.32
C ILE A 699 30.55 19.94 12.87
N GLN A 700 31.60 19.84 13.69
CA GLN A 700 32.01 18.56 14.28
C GLN A 700 31.00 18.02 15.31
N ASN A 701 30.27 18.91 16.00
CA ASN A 701 29.26 18.52 16.98
C ASN A 701 27.90 18.21 16.34
N TYR A 702 27.61 18.74 15.14
CA TYR A 702 26.34 18.50 14.45
C TYR A 702 26.04 17.00 14.20
N PRO A 703 26.96 16.16 13.67
CA PRO A 703 26.72 14.72 13.54
C PRO A 703 26.37 14.04 14.85
N LYS A 704 26.98 14.45 15.97
CA LYS A 704 26.69 13.89 17.30
C LYS A 704 25.30 14.30 17.79
N GLN A 705 24.89 15.55 17.55
CA GLN A 705 23.55 16.03 17.89
C GLN A 705 22.47 15.38 17.02
N LYS A 706 22.75 15.21 15.73
CA LYS A 706 21.88 14.48 14.80
C LYS A 706 21.73 13.01 15.20
N GLN A 707 22.84 12.33 15.50
CA GLN A 707 22.80 10.95 15.97
C GLN A 707 22.00 10.81 17.28
N ALA A 708 22.19 11.71 18.25
CA ALA A 708 21.43 11.70 19.49
C ALA A 708 19.92 11.97 19.29
N TYR A 709 19.55 12.78 18.30
CA TYR A 709 18.16 12.97 17.88
C TYR A 709 17.59 11.70 17.26
N ASP A 710 18.32 11.10 16.31
CA ASP A 710 17.91 9.87 15.63
C ASP A 710 17.75 8.70 16.62
N ASP A 711 18.66 8.56 17.59
CA ASP A 711 18.58 7.55 18.65
C ASP A 711 17.36 7.75 19.56
N ARG A 712 16.99 9.01 19.86
CA ARG A 712 15.77 9.33 20.63
C ARG A 712 14.50 9.04 19.84
N VAL A 713 14.45 9.41 18.56
CA VAL A 713 13.32 9.10 17.68
C VAL A 713 13.15 7.58 17.57
N ARG A 714 14.25 6.84 17.46
CA ARG A 714 14.22 5.37 17.46
C ARG A 714 13.64 4.82 18.78
N LEU A 715 14.11 5.32 19.92
CA LEU A 715 13.61 4.89 21.24
C LEU A 715 12.09 5.15 21.39
N ILE A 716 11.59 6.32 20.97
CA ILE A 716 10.16 6.65 21.03
C ILE A 716 9.34 5.71 20.12
N ASN A 717 9.85 5.40 18.93
CA ASN A 717 9.19 4.44 18.04
C ASN A 717 9.19 3.02 18.61
N ASP A 718 10.30 2.58 19.23
CA ASP A 718 10.39 1.27 19.87
C ASP A 718 9.41 1.17 21.06
N GLN A 719 9.27 2.23 21.86
CA GLN A 719 8.29 2.32 22.94
C GLN A 719 6.84 2.32 22.43
N ARG A 720 6.57 3.04 21.34
CA ARG A 720 5.26 3.00 20.66
C ARG A 720 4.92 1.59 20.23
N ASP A 721 5.86 0.88 19.60
CA ASP A 721 5.64 -0.47 19.07
C ASP A 721 5.52 -1.51 20.20
N ASP A 722 6.18 -1.31 21.34
CA ASP A 722 5.95 -2.10 22.56
C ASP A 722 4.56 -1.85 23.16
N LYS A 723 4.13 -0.59 23.28
CA LYS A 723 2.76 -0.24 23.72
C LYS A 723 1.69 -0.84 22.81
N LEU A 724 1.87 -0.75 21.48
CA LEU A 724 0.95 -1.34 20.50
C LEU A 724 0.87 -2.87 20.62
N ARG A 725 2.00 -3.55 20.87
CA ARG A 725 2.02 -5.00 21.11
C ARG A 725 1.32 -5.39 22.40
N LYS A 726 1.59 -4.68 23.51
CA LYS A 726 0.90 -4.91 24.79
C LYS A 726 -0.61 -4.70 24.67
N LEU A 727 -1.03 -3.64 23.98
CA LEU A 727 -2.43 -3.37 23.69
C LEU A 727 -3.06 -4.54 22.92
N ASP A 728 -2.39 -5.02 21.87
CA ASP A 728 -2.89 -6.16 21.09
C ASP A 728 -3.06 -7.43 21.95
N THR A 729 -2.08 -7.73 22.81
CA THR A 729 -2.17 -8.86 23.75
C THR A 729 -3.34 -8.70 24.73
N VAL A 730 -3.53 -7.52 25.33
CA VAL A 730 -4.63 -7.27 26.28
C VAL A 730 -5.99 -7.42 25.61
N PHE A 731 -6.17 -6.90 24.40
CA PHE A 731 -7.42 -7.06 23.65
C PHE A 731 -7.69 -8.52 23.26
N GLU A 732 -6.65 -9.27 22.88
CA GLU A 732 -6.78 -10.70 22.58
C GLU A 732 -7.15 -11.52 23.84
N GLU A 733 -6.49 -11.26 24.97
CA GLU A 733 -6.78 -11.92 26.26
C GLU A 733 -8.17 -11.57 26.78
N ASN A 734 -8.57 -10.28 26.74
CA ASN A 734 -9.87 -9.83 27.22
C ASN A 734 -11.02 -10.30 26.31
N SER A 735 -10.85 -10.27 24.99
CA SER A 735 -11.83 -10.84 24.07
C SER A 735 -11.98 -12.35 24.30
N ALA A 736 -10.88 -13.08 24.50
CA ALA A 736 -10.91 -14.51 24.76
C ALA A 736 -11.57 -14.83 26.12
N ASN A 737 -11.22 -14.10 27.18
CA ASN A 737 -11.78 -14.27 28.53
C ASN A 737 -13.27 -13.91 28.58
N PHE A 738 -13.69 -12.84 27.89
CA PHE A 738 -15.09 -12.45 27.80
C PHE A 738 -15.93 -13.52 27.09
N LEU A 739 -15.46 -14.00 25.93
CA LEU A 739 -16.12 -15.09 25.19
C LEU A 739 -16.17 -16.37 26.02
N LYS A 740 -15.08 -16.72 26.72
CA LYS A 740 -14.99 -17.89 27.60
C LYS A 740 -15.99 -17.80 28.76
N ASN A 741 -15.99 -16.71 29.53
CA ASN A 741 -16.91 -16.51 30.65
C ASN A 741 -18.38 -16.53 30.21
N LYS A 742 -18.69 -16.03 29.00
CA LYS A 742 -20.05 -16.08 28.44
C LYS A 742 -20.46 -17.47 27.97
N ILE A 743 -19.53 -18.27 27.45
CA ILE A 743 -19.78 -19.66 27.09
C ILE A 743 -20.00 -20.52 28.34
N GLU A 744 -19.24 -20.28 29.41
CA GLU A 744 -19.27 -21.08 30.64
C GLU A 744 -20.52 -20.79 31.51
N ASN A 745 -21.07 -19.57 31.50
CA ASN A 745 -22.12 -19.18 32.46
C ASN A 745 -23.60 -19.42 32.05
N LYS A 746 -23.90 -19.97 30.86
CA LYS A 746 -25.26 -20.42 30.40
C LYS A 746 -26.50 -19.54 30.77
N GLY A 747 -26.33 -18.24 31.06
CA GLY A 747 -27.43 -17.33 31.43
C GLY A 747 -27.99 -16.59 30.22
N GLU A 748 -29.32 -16.41 30.19
CA GLU A 748 -30.03 -15.59 29.18
C GLU A 748 -29.42 -14.20 29.05
N ILE A 749 -29.24 -13.77 27.80
CA ILE A 749 -28.63 -12.48 27.46
C ILE A 749 -29.67 -11.38 27.65
N SER A 750 -29.51 -10.53 28.67
CA SER A 750 -30.17 -9.23 28.76
C SER A 750 -29.22 -8.17 28.20
N THR A 751 -29.42 -7.78 26.93
CA THR A 751 -28.46 -6.98 26.14
C THR A 751 -28.17 -5.58 26.68
N LYS A 752 -29.03 -5.01 27.53
CA LYS A 752 -28.93 -3.60 27.96
C LYS A 752 -28.02 -3.36 29.17
N THR A 753 -28.01 -4.28 30.14
CA THR A 753 -27.20 -4.13 31.36
C THR A 753 -25.74 -4.50 31.13
N GLU A 754 -25.47 -5.43 30.20
CA GLU A 754 -24.16 -6.08 30.08
C GLU A 754 -23.15 -5.31 29.21
N VAL A 755 -23.62 -4.50 28.24
CA VAL A 755 -22.74 -3.61 27.46
C VAL A 755 -22.15 -2.50 28.33
N HIS A 756 -22.93 -2.03 29.32
CA HIS A 756 -22.50 -1.03 30.29
C HIS A 756 -21.42 -1.57 31.24
N ASP A 757 -21.57 -2.82 31.70
CA ASP A 757 -20.60 -3.47 32.59
C ASP A 757 -19.26 -3.74 31.90
N VAL A 758 -19.28 -4.13 30.61
CA VAL A 758 -18.05 -4.34 29.81
C VAL A 758 -17.31 -3.03 29.57
N ALA A 759 -18.03 -1.95 29.24
CA ALA A 759 -17.44 -0.62 29.09
C ALA A 759 -16.80 -0.13 30.40
N GLN A 760 -17.44 -0.37 31.55
CA GLN A 760 -16.87 -0.02 32.86
C GLN A 760 -15.62 -0.83 33.21
N VAL A 761 -15.60 -2.14 32.92
CA VAL A 761 -14.43 -3.00 33.21
C VAL A 761 -13.23 -2.60 32.36
N ILE A 762 -13.44 -2.32 31.05
CA ILE A 762 -12.38 -1.86 30.15
C ILE A 762 -11.87 -0.48 30.59
N SER A 763 -12.76 0.46 30.91
CA SER A 763 -12.37 1.80 31.35
C SER A 763 -11.56 1.76 32.66
N LYS A 764 -11.87 0.82 33.56
CA LYS A 764 -11.21 0.70 34.88
C LYS A 764 -9.84 0.00 34.82
N GLU A 765 -9.60 -0.89 33.87
CA GLU A 765 -8.26 -1.46 33.64
C GLU A 765 -7.34 -0.52 32.86
N VAL A 766 -7.88 0.29 31.94
CA VAL A 766 -7.11 1.31 31.21
C VAL A 766 -6.61 2.42 32.15
N GLU A 767 -7.38 2.76 33.18
CA GLU A 767 -6.96 3.69 34.26
C GLU A 767 -5.84 3.13 35.16
N LEU A 768 -5.61 1.81 35.20
CA LEU A 768 -4.57 1.18 36.04
C LEU A 768 -3.19 1.12 35.36
N THR A 769 -3.10 1.44 34.07
CA THR A 769 -1.83 1.72 33.39
C THR A 769 -1.44 3.18 33.62
N ASP A 770 -0.80 3.43 34.77
CA ASP A 770 -0.19 4.68 35.26
C ASP A 770 -0.05 5.82 34.22
N VAL A 771 -1.11 6.63 34.05
CA VAL A 771 -1.06 7.95 33.42
C VAL A 771 -1.39 8.98 34.49
N SER A 772 -0.37 9.49 35.19
CA SER A 772 -0.56 10.59 36.11
C SER A 772 -0.59 11.94 35.37
N GLU A 773 -1.64 12.70 35.67
CA GLU A 773 -1.73 14.16 35.67
C GLU A 773 -1.28 14.93 34.41
N ALA A 774 -2.24 15.20 33.50
CA ALA A 774 -2.67 16.55 33.16
C ALA A 774 -3.50 16.55 31.87
N THR A 775 -4.83 16.55 31.99
CA THR A 775 -5.79 17.40 31.25
C THR A 775 -7.23 16.95 31.55
N SER A 776 -8.15 17.91 31.62
CA SER A 776 -9.54 17.73 32.04
C SER A 776 -10.32 16.77 31.10
N PRO A 777 -11.10 15.81 31.63
CA PRO A 777 -11.73 14.73 30.83
C PRO A 777 -13.07 15.10 30.18
N LEU A 778 -13.43 16.39 30.12
CA LEU A 778 -14.78 16.80 29.74
C LEU A 778 -15.22 16.48 28.29
N PRO A 779 -14.34 16.42 27.25
CA PRO A 779 -14.77 16.06 25.89
C PRO A 779 -15.07 14.56 25.72
N LEU A 780 -14.36 13.70 26.45
CA LEU A 780 -14.43 12.23 26.32
C LEU A 780 -15.74 11.64 26.85
N ALA A 781 -16.32 12.23 27.90
CA ALA A 781 -17.60 11.78 28.44
C ALA A 781 -18.77 12.07 27.48
N LEU A 782 -18.73 13.21 26.77
CA LEU A 782 -19.78 13.61 25.81
C LEU A 782 -19.76 12.76 24.53
N GLU A 783 -18.57 12.38 24.05
CA GLU A 783 -18.44 11.47 22.89
C GLU A 783 -18.86 10.03 23.23
N ALA A 784 -18.50 9.54 24.42
CA ALA A 784 -18.92 8.22 24.90
C ALA A 784 -20.45 8.14 25.12
N GLU A 785 -21.07 9.18 25.70
CA GLU A 785 -22.53 9.27 25.86
C GLU A 785 -23.25 9.34 24.50
N SER A 786 -22.70 10.07 23.52
CA SER A 786 -23.25 10.13 22.16
C SER A 786 -23.19 8.77 21.45
N LEU A 787 -22.07 8.05 21.56
CA LEU A 787 -21.92 6.71 20.99
C LEU A 787 -22.82 5.68 21.67
N LEU A 788 -22.95 5.74 23.00
CA LEU A 788 -23.89 4.92 23.77
C LEU A 788 -25.34 5.17 23.32
N SER A 789 -25.74 6.43 23.13
CA SER A 789 -27.09 6.79 22.70
C SER A 789 -27.41 6.30 21.28
N GLN A 790 -26.44 6.37 20.35
CA GLN A 790 -26.58 5.82 18.99
C GLN A 790 -26.70 4.29 19.00
N LEU A 791 -25.94 3.61 19.88
CA LEU A 791 -25.99 2.16 20.03
C LEU A 791 -27.32 1.69 20.63
N GLU A 792 -27.84 2.40 21.63
CA GLU A 792 -29.15 2.13 22.24
C GLU A 792 -30.28 2.25 21.22
N GLN A 793 -30.24 3.27 20.36
CA GLN A 793 -31.22 3.49 19.30
C GLN A 793 -31.19 2.36 18.24
N GLN A 794 -30.00 1.86 17.88
CA GLN A 794 -29.86 0.74 16.95
C GLN A 794 -30.36 -0.58 17.55
N ILE A 795 -30.12 -0.81 18.84
CA ILE A 795 -30.60 -2.00 19.56
C ILE A 795 -32.14 -2.01 19.64
N GLU A 796 -32.75 -0.86 19.92
CA GLU A 796 -34.21 -0.70 19.96
C GLU A 796 -34.85 -0.96 18.58
N THR A 797 -34.24 -0.41 17.53
CA THR A 797 -34.69 -0.61 16.13
C THR A 797 -34.63 -2.10 15.72
N CYS A 798 -33.58 -2.82 16.12
CA CYS A 798 -33.44 -4.25 15.87
C CYS A 798 -34.43 -5.10 16.69
N GLY A 799 -34.72 -4.71 17.93
CA GLY A 799 -35.72 -5.36 18.78
C GLY A 799 -37.13 -5.28 18.19
N GLU A 800 -37.54 -4.09 17.72
CA GLU A 800 -38.84 -3.89 17.07
C GLU A 800 -38.98 -4.69 15.76
N ALA A 801 -37.91 -4.83 14.99
CA ALA A 801 -37.91 -5.62 13.75
C ALA A 801 -38.08 -7.12 14.02
N LEU A 802 -37.43 -7.63 15.08
CA LEU A 802 -37.56 -9.02 15.54
C LEU A 802 -38.94 -9.32 16.11
N GLU A 803 -39.54 -8.40 16.86
CA GLU A 803 -40.90 -8.55 17.37
C GLU A 803 -41.93 -8.60 16.23
N LYS A 804 -41.80 -7.71 15.23
CA LYS A 804 -42.62 -7.72 14.01
C LYS A 804 -42.45 -9.01 13.20
N ALA A 805 -41.24 -9.55 13.07
CA ALA A 805 -40.99 -10.82 12.40
C ALA A 805 -41.63 -12.01 13.15
N SER A 806 -41.61 -11.99 14.48
CA SER A 806 -42.22 -13.04 15.32
C SER A 806 -43.75 -13.10 15.17
N GLN A 807 -44.41 -11.95 15.00
CA GLN A 807 -45.86 -11.86 14.83
C GLN A 807 -46.34 -12.37 13.46
N VAL A 808 -45.46 -12.36 12.43
CA VAL A 808 -45.75 -12.87 11.08
C VAL A 808 -45.69 -14.40 11.03
N VAL A 809 -44.82 -15.03 11.83
CA VAL A 809 -44.62 -16.50 11.85
C VAL A 809 -45.77 -17.25 12.55
N VAL A 810 -46.52 -16.58 13.43
CA VAL A 810 -47.62 -17.21 14.21
C VAL A 810 -48.95 -17.31 13.43
N ARG A 811 -49.04 -16.81 12.18
CA ARG A 811 -50.31 -16.76 11.41
C ARG A 811 -50.42 -17.63 10.15
N ALA A 812 -49.56 -18.64 9.95
CA ALA A 812 -49.75 -19.58 8.84
C ALA A 812 -50.62 -20.79 9.27
N PRO A 813 -51.81 -21.04 8.65
CA PRO A 813 -52.63 -22.19 8.99
C PRO A 813 -52.17 -23.46 8.24
N ILE A 814 -52.20 -24.57 8.98
CA ILE A 814 -51.95 -25.94 8.54
C ILE A 814 -53.08 -26.38 7.60
N ILE A 815 -52.75 -26.78 6.36
CA ILE A 815 -53.65 -27.58 5.50
C ILE A 815 -52.98 -28.93 5.24
N ALA A 816 -53.66 -29.97 5.70
CA ALA A 816 -53.26 -31.36 5.60
C ALA A 816 -53.48 -31.93 4.19
N SER A 817 -52.67 -32.94 3.90
CA SER A 817 -52.55 -33.70 2.66
C SER A 817 -53.75 -34.62 2.36
N GLU A 818 -54.23 -34.60 1.12
CA GLU A 818 -54.77 -35.78 0.44
C GLU A 818 -54.29 -35.81 -1.03
N THR A 819 -53.68 -36.92 -1.41
CA THR A 819 -53.47 -37.36 -2.81
C THR A 819 -54.75 -38.05 -3.30
N PRO A 820 -55.10 -38.14 -4.62
CA PRO A 820 -54.21 -38.75 -5.63
C PRO A 820 -54.40 -38.36 -7.13
N SER A 821 -53.45 -38.85 -7.95
CA SER A 821 -53.66 -39.50 -9.26
C SER A 821 -54.11 -38.69 -10.51
N LYS A 822 -53.21 -38.71 -11.52
CA LYS A 822 -53.43 -38.81 -12.98
C LYS A 822 -54.36 -37.79 -13.67
N ALA A 823 -53.80 -36.96 -14.56
CA ALA A 823 -53.89 -37.12 -16.02
C ALA A 823 -53.67 -35.78 -16.79
N LYS A 824 -53.05 -35.94 -17.98
CA LYS A 824 -53.22 -35.20 -19.25
C LYS A 824 -52.88 -33.70 -19.38
N VAL A 825 -51.77 -33.50 -20.10
CA VAL A 825 -51.55 -32.61 -21.27
C VAL A 825 -52.79 -31.92 -21.86
N VAL A 826 -52.74 -30.58 -22.03
CA VAL A 826 -52.89 -29.78 -23.27
C VAL A 826 -52.77 -28.26 -22.90
N PRO A 827 -52.15 -27.39 -23.73
CA PRO A 827 -51.82 -25.99 -23.41
C PRO A 827 -52.83 -24.98 -23.99
N GLN A 828 -52.81 -23.71 -23.53
CA GLN A 828 -53.29 -22.52 -24.26
C GLN A 828 -52.84 -21.23 -23.53
N GLU A 829 -52.07 -20.36 -24.18
CA GLU A 829 -52.49 -19.08 -24.82
C GLU A 829 -52.82 -17.99 -23.77
N GLU A 830 -51.93 -17.00 -23.57
CA GLU A 830 -51.83 -15.74 -24.32
C GLU A 830 -53.00 -14.79 -24.00
N VAL A 831 -52.78 -13.80 -23.11
CA VAL A 831 -53.36 -12.45 -23.20
C VAL A 831 -52.41 -11.45 -22.51
N VAL A 832 -51.86 -10.56 -23.32
CA VAL A 832 -51.27 -9.26 -22.97
C VAL A 832 -52.42 -8.26 -22.91
N ASP A 833 -52.51 -7.43 -21.87
CA ASP A 833 -52.65 -5.97 -22.04
C ASP A 833 -52.71 -5.19 -20.72
N GLU A 834 -51.97 -4.07 -20.76
CA GLU A 834 -52.25 -2.75 -20.16
C GLU A 834 -52.67 -2.63 -18.70
N VAL A 835 -51.83 -1.96 -17.88
CA VAL A 835 -52.17 -0.64 -17.28
C VAL A 835 -50.86 0.08 -16.91
N VAL A 836 -50.53 1.14 -17.66
CA VAL A 836 -49.62 2.21 -17.21
C VAL A 836 -50.44 3.50 -17.25
N GLN A 837 -50.78 4.06 -16.10
CA GLN A 837 -50.64 5.50 -15.82
C GLN A 837 -51.21 5.89 -14.44
N GLN A 838 -50.50 6.86 -13.84
CA GLN A 838 -50.90 7.78 -12.75
C GLN A 838 -50.80 7.25 -11.31
N ASN A 839 -49.81 7.74 -10.56
CA ASN A 839 -50.06 8.94 -9.76
C ASN A 839 -48.79 9.58 -9.19
N THR A 840 -48.87 10.90 -9.12
CA THR A 840 -47.85 11.88 -8.77
C THR A 840 -48.31 12.58 -7.48
N ILE A 841 -47.43 12.63 -6.49
CA ILE A 841 -47.27 13.65 -5.42
C ILE A 841 -48.40 13.83 -4.38
N LYS A 842 -48.02 13.71 -3.10
CA LYS A 842 -48.07 14.67 -1.95
C LYS A 842 -47.85 13.82 -0.68
N SER A 843 -46.98 14.13 0.26
CA SER A 843 -46.54 15.42 0.81
C SER A 843 -45.14 15.32 1.40
#